data_AF-A0A951XY66-F1
#
_entry.id   AF-A0A951XY66-F1
#
_cell.length_a   1.000
_cell.length_b   1.000
_cell.length_c   1.000
_cell.angle_alpha   90.00
_cell.angle_beta   90.00
_cell.angle_gamma   90.00
#
_symmetry.space_group_name_H-M   'P 1'
#
loop_
_entity.id
_entity.type
_entity.pdbx_description
1 polymer ?
#
loop_
_entity_poly.entity_id
_entity_poly.type
_entity_poly.pdbx_seq_one_letter_code
_entity_poly.pdbx_strand_id
1 'polypeptide(L)'
;MSETVAGETEARTGSTAAAARRPRFDAISIALLGTLALLLAHSAYYWFLTDDAYISFRYARNLAAGHGLVFNPGGERVEGYTNFLWVILLAGGAAAGVAPEQLANPLSLLATVGLWMVVTWFSLRSWQRAGAAPSERWTVLAAPLLLGLTRSVAVWSTGGLETRLFELLIVGGVLRLVVEVEALLERRPARTWAGLLLALATLTRPDGLLISACALIAAALLLVTRRRLPLRAFVSQAAAYAVPVAAHVALRLAYYGEWLPNTYYAKVGGESWWSMGLAYVALFVIEYGALLWIPALAAAVLAHFRSDTVAAPLLFAAVIAPHGLYVMSIGGDLFEYRPIDLYLPLLYLLIADGLRAGCASRAARACAAAYLGLIALGVVWLPLQTHLQFPRRYLTGFPGRQIDWLASADYLRAEDDPLMRLPVLRSLADAYRDLLRLTTNRFVGLRQEEHARFASLAAEEGRRLRDLVARGVIAPEAHIALGTIGAIPYYSDLRTLDLLGLTDKTVARGPFLPERNMGHGKFAEASYLRAAGVHFSAALISTTCLHLSDARWPAILAPAAAGQSGYFVADIGDAYCLVGEAPNGPAALRAAFPGCRFRAAADPGVALDLARQAIAVHRSLPAPRPAHEQQALAELLFLTDHVSEAAAVMEALVSAHPRDASFWLAASVSRHMTGRTREAEAAARRAEELATAAGDTALVELVRRHVAALRRAGPRP
;
A
#
# COMPACT_ATOMS: atom_id res chain seq x y z
N MET A 1 49.00 -32.96 77.98
CA MET A 1 50.47 -32.83 77.96
C MET A 1 50.92 -33.30 76.60
N SER A 2 51.94 -32.70 75.99
CA SER A 2 52.35 -32.98 74.60
C SER A 2 51.43 -32.27 73.58
N GLU A 3 51.99 -31.41 72.71
CA GLU A 3 52.66 -31.72 71.42
C GLU A 3 51.61 -31.99 70.33
N THR A 4 51.68 -31.52 69.10
CA THR A 4 52.74 -30.91 68.26
C THR A 4 52.00 -30.49 66.99
N VAL A 5 52.25 -29.30 66.42
CA VAL A 5 52.10 -29.12 64.97
C VAL A 5 53.20 -28.17 64.49
N ALA A 6 54.10 -28.72 63.68
CA ALA A 6 55.18 -28.03 63.01
C ALA A 6 54.64 -27.05 61.96
N GLY A 7 55.19 -25.83 61.98
CA GLY A 7 54.98 -24.84 60.93
C GLY A 7 56.15 -24.88 59.95
N GLU A 8 55.84 -25.04 58.67
CA GLU A 8 56.73 -24.67 57.56
C GLU A 8 56.14 -23.48 56.82
N THR A 9 57.05 -22.57 56.52
CA THR A 9 56.85 -21.31 55.82
C THR A 9 57.21 -21.55 54.36
N GLU A 10 56.38 -21.14 53.39
CA GLU A 10 56.85 -20.31 52.26
C GLU A 10 55.78 -19.95 51.22
N ALA A 11 55.99 -18.73 50.69
CA ALA A 11 55.58 -18.22 49.39
C ALA A 11 54.09 -17.96 49.12
N ARG A 12 53.66 -16.76 49.53
CA ARG A 12 52.56 -16.00 48.90
C ARG A 12 52.96 -15.56 47.49
N THR A 13 52.33 -16.14 46.47
CA THR A 13 52.08 -15.47 45.18
C THR A 13 50.59 -15.53 44.88
N GLY A 14 49.87 -14.47 45.28
CA GLY A 14 48.47 -14.26 44.92
C GLY A 14 48.37 -13.83 43.47
N SER A 15 48.06 -14.78 42.58
CA SER A 15 47.54 -14.47 41.24
C SER A 15 46.03 -14.33 41.34
N THR A 16 45.54 -13.10 41.51
CA THR A 16 44.13 -12.76 41.27
C THR A 16 43.88 -12.73 39.77
N ALA A 17 43.59 -13.89 39.19
CA ALA A 17 43.00 -13.96 37.86
C ALA A 17 41.57 -13.44 37.95
N ALA A 18 41.37 -12.19 37.54
CA ALA A 18 40.06 -11.64 37.22
C ALA A 18 39.48 -12.45 36.06
N ALA A 19 38.70 -13.49 36.39
CA ALA A 19 37.96 -14.25 35.41
C ALA A 19 36.98 -13.31 34.69
N ALA A 20 37.30 -12.99 33.44
CA ALA A 20 36.41 -12.27 32.53
C ALA A 20 35.09 -13.04 32.42
N ARG A 21 34.05 -12.57 33.15
CA ARG A 21 32.68 -13.10 33.03
C ARG A 21 32.23 -12.86 31.60
N ARG A 22 32.21 -13.92 30.78
CA ARG A 22 31.55 -13.91 29.47
C ARG A 22 30.12 -13.38 29.67
N PRO A 23 29.63 -12.44 28.84
CA PRO A 23 28.26 -11.95 28.96
C PRO A 23 27.31 -13.13 28.74
N ARG A 24 26.63 -13.56 29.81
CA ARG A 24 25.53 -14.54 29.71
C ARG A 24 24.29 -13.75 29.34
N PHE A 25 23.80 -13.90 28.12
CA PHE A 25 22.50 -13.38 27.71
C PHE A 25 21.41 -14.00 28.59
N ASP A 26 20.57 -13.18 29.22
CA ASP A 26 19.38 -13.69 29.91
C ASP A 26 18.30 -14.12 28.90
N ALA A 27 17.37 -14.99 29.31
CA ALA A 27 16.35 -15.54 28.41
C ALA A 27 15.48 -14.45 27.75
N ILE A 28 15.31 -13.30 28.42
CA ILE A 28 14.54 -12.17 27.90
C ILE A 28 15.31 -11.47 26.77
N SER A 29 16.61 -11.30 26.90
CA SER A 29 17.45 -10.74 25.84
C SER A 29 17.43 -11.63 24.59
N ILE A 30 17.48 -12.95 24.78
CA ILE A 30 17.34 -13.92 23.67
C ILE A 30 15.95 -13.82 23.03
N ALA A 31 14.89 -13.76 23.83
CA ALA A 31 13.53 -13.61 23.33
C ALA A 31 13.32 -12.29 22.58
N LEU A 32 13.91 -11.19 23.04
CA LEU A 32 13.91 -9.90 22.33
C LEU A 32 14.58 -10.04 20.96
N LEU A 33 15.77 -10.63 20.89
CA LEU A 33 16.42 -10.93 19.61
C LEU A 33 15.55 -11.82 18.70
N GLY A 34 14.81 -12.77 19.30
CA GLY A 34 13.81 -13.57 18.60
C GLY A 34 12.69 -12.72 17.97
N THR A 35 12.17 -11.71 18.68
CA THR A 35 11.15 -10.79 18.10
C THR A 35 11.71 -9.95 16.96
N LEU A 36 12.97 -9.54 17.02
CA LEU A 36 13.63 -8.84 15.92
C LEU A 36 13.84 -9.76 14.71
N ALA A 37 14.31 -10.99 14.94
CA ALA A 37 14.47 -11.98 13.88
C ALA A 37 13.14 -12.29 13.20
N LEU A 38 12.06 -12.42 13.97
CA LEU A 38 10.70 -12.58 13.46
C LEU A 38 10.30 -11.39 12.58
N LEU A 39 10.47 -10.16 13.07
CA LEU A 39 10.15 -8.94 12.31
C LEU A 39 10.89 -8.87 10.98
N LEU A 40 12.20 -9.18 10.98
CA LEU A 40 13.02 -9.17 9.76
C LEU A 40 12.61 -10.29 8.79
N ALA A 41 12.36 -11.51 9.28
CA ALA A 41 11.89 -12.61 8.46
C ALA A 41 10.51 -12.32 7.85
N HIS A 42 9.60 -11.72 8.62
CA HIS A 42 8.28 -11.31 8.16
C HIS A 42 8.36 -10.20 7.12
N SER A 43 9.23 -9.20 7.32
CA SER A 43 9.48 -8.13 6.35
C SER A 43 10.11 -8.64 5.04
N ALA A 44 10.98 -9.65 5.14
CA ALA A 44 11.57 -10.32 3.99
C ALA A 44 10.54 -11.14 3.20
N TYR A 45 9.56 -11.75 3.89
CA TYR A 45 8.47 -12.48 3.24
C TYR A 45 7.59 -11.57 2.35
N TYR A 46 7.37 -10.33 2.78
CA TYR A 46 6.59 -9.33 2.04
C TYR A 46 7.43 -8.38 1.17
N TRP A 47 8.68 -8.72 0.86
CA TRP A 47 9.59 -7.85 0.12
C TRP A 47 9.01 -7.38 -1.22
N PHE A 48 8.86 -6.06 -1.41
CA PHE A 48 8.38 -5.48 -2.68
C PHE A 48 8.91 -4.06 -2.91
N LEU A 49 8.42 -3.41 -3.97
CA LEU A 49 8.47 -1.97 -4.15
C LEU A 49 7.11 -1.56 -4.71
N THR A 50 6.53 -0.45 -4.26
CA THR A 50 5.33 0.09 -4.90
C THR A 50 5.71 0.99 -6.08
N ASP A 51 4.80 1.10 -7.06
CA ASP A 51 5.00 1.96 -8.23
C ASP A 51 5.20 3.43 -7.81
N ASP A 52 4.43 3.92 -6.83
CA ASP A 52 4.55 5.29 -6.31
C ASP A 52 5.95 5.66 -5.81
N ALA A 53 6.73 4.69 -5.32
CA ALA A 53 8.09 4.93 -4.84
C ALA A 53 9.01 5.41 -5.97
N TYR A 54 8.76 4.96 -7.20
CA TYR A 54 9.56 5.32 -8.36
C TYR A 54 9.41 6.80 -8.77
N ILE A 55 8.33 7.47 -8.36
CA ILE A 55 8.23 8.93 -8.48
C ILE A 55 9.36 9.57 -7.67
N SER A 56 9.47 9.21 -6.39
CA SER A 56 10.53 9.70 -5.49
C SER A 56 11.92 9.32 -6.00
N PHE A 57 12.07 8.11 -6.55
CA PHE A 57 13.34 7.64 -7.12
C PHE A 57 13.76 8.47 -8.33
N ARG A 58 12.83 8.84 -9.21
CA ARG A 58 13.11 9.71 -10.36
C ARG A 58 13.57 11.10 -9.90
N TYR A 59 12.92 11.70 -8.90
CA TYR A 59 13.39 12.97 -8.30
C TYR A 59 14.78 12.84 -7.70
N ALA A 60 15.04 11.77 -6.93
CA ALA A 60 16.33 11.52 -6.30
C ALA A 60 17.46 11.36 -7.33
N ARG A 61 17.22 10.57 -8.39
CA ARG A 61 18.15 10.35 -9.49
C ARG A 61 18.42 11.63 -10.27
N ASN A 62 17.38 12.42 -10.55
CA ASN A 62 17.51 13.69 -11.26
C ASN A 62 18.30 14.73 -10.45
N LEU A 63 18.08 14.80 -9.13
CA LEU A 63 18.87 15.66 -8.26
C LEU A 63 20.35 15.23 -8.26
N ALA A 64 20.62 13.93 -8.12
CA ALA A 64 21.99 13.40 -8.14
C ALA A 64 22.69 13.62 -9.50
N ALA A 65 21.95 13.60 -10.60
CA ALA A 65 22.46 13.88 -11.95
C ALA A 65 22.60 15.39 -12.27
N GLY A 66 22.25 16.29 -11.35
CA GLY A 66 22.37 17.73 -11.54
C GLY A 66 21.21 18.39 -12.31
N HIS A 67 20.13 17.66 -12.60
CA HIS A 67 18.91 18.22 -13.21
C HIS A 67 18.02 18.96 -12.20
N GLY A 68 18.30 18.81 -10.91
CA GLY A 68 17.53 19.38 -9.81
C GLY A 68 16.35 18.50 -9.38
N LEU A 69 15.57 18.99 -8.42
CA LEU A 69 14.37 18.33 -7.92
C LEU A 69 13.21 18.52 -8.91
N VAL A 70 13.25 17.80 -10.03
CA VAL A 70 12.23 17.82 -11.09
C VAL A 70 11.88 16.41 -11.53
N PHE A 71 10.66 16.20 -12.02
CA PHE A 71 10.26 14.91 -12.58
C PHE A 71 10.78 14.74 -14.01
N ASN A 72 10.50 15.71 -14.89
CA ASN A 72 11.03 15.77 -16.25
C ASN A 72 12.25 16.71 -16.31
N PRO A 73 13.46 16.22 -16.60
CA PRO A 73 14.64 17.08 -16.81
C PRO A 73 14.38 18.15 -17.89
N GLY A 74 14.81 19.39 -17.63
CA GLY A 74 14.58 20.53 -18.53
C GLY A 74 13.14 21.03 -18.61
N GLY A 75 12.20 20.39 -17.90
CA GLY A 75 10.80 20.81 -17.81
C GLY A 75 10.52 21.80 -16.68
N GLU A 76 9.25 22.01 -16.39
CA GLU A 76 8.81 22.85 -15.27
C GLU A 76 9.22 22.24 -13.92
N ARG A 77 9.57 23.10 -12.95
CA ARG A 77 9.76 22.70 -11.55
C ARG A 77 8.40 22.48 -10.89
N VAL A 78 8.11 21.22 -10.59
CA VAL A 78 6.89 20.80 -9.89
C VAL A 78 7.28 19.93 -8.70
N GLU A 79 6.73 20.18 -7.52
CA GLU A 79 6.95 19.35 -6.34
C GLU A 79 5.94 18.21 -6.32
N GLY A 80 6.20 17.17 -7.11
CA GLY A 80 5.34 15.99 -7.23
C GLY A 80 5.54 14.91 -6.17
N TYR A 81 6.18 15.25 -5.05
CA TYR A 81 6.43 14.37 -3.92
C TYR A 81 6.03 15.07 -2.61
N THR A 82 5.81 14.29 -1.55
CA THR A 82 5.48 14.79 -0.19
C THR A 82 6.40 14.25 0.89
N ASN A 83 7.54 13.70 0.47
CA ASN A 83 8.51 13.02 1.31
C ASN A 83 9.92 13.58 1.09
N PHE A 84 10.06 14.90 1.25
CA PHE A 84 11.30 15.64 0.98
C PHE A 84 12.54 15.00 1.62
N LEU A 85 12.49 14.70 2.92
CA LEU A 85 13.65 14.09 3.60
C LEU A 85 14.03 12.74 2.99
N TRP A 86 13.05 11.93 2.57
CA TRP A 86 13.30 10.65 1.91
C TRP A 86 13.96 10.83 0.54
N VAL A 87 13.48 11.75 -0.27
CA VAL A 87 14.09 12.09 -1.58
C VAL A 87 15.54 12.54 -1.41
N ILE A 88 15.84 13.37 -0.41
CA ILE A 88 17.22 13.83 -0.14
C ILE A 88 18.13 12.67 0.29
N LEU A 89 17.66 11.77 1.15
CA LEU A 89 18.44 10.60 1.56
C LEU A 89 18.75 9.68 0.37
N LEU A 90 17.75 9.42 -0.48
CA LEU A 90 17.92 8.62 -1.70
C LEU A 90 18.82 9.30 -2.72
N ALA A 91 18.72 10.63 -2.87
CA ALA A 91 19.59 11.41 -3.75
C ALA A 91 21.05 11.36 -3.30
N GLY A 92 21.30 11.40 -1.98
CA GLY A 92 22.64 11.21 -1.42
C GLY A 92 23.23 9.83 -1.74
N GLY A 93 22.40 8.79 -1.69
CA GLY A 93 22.78 7.44 -2.14
C GLY A 93 23.07 7.35 -3.62
N ALA A 94 22.22 7.96 -4.45
CA ALA A 94 22.42 8.02 -5.91
C ALA A 94 23.69 8.78 -6.28
N ALA A 95 24.01 9.88 -5.59
CA ALA A 95 25.26 10.60 -5.75
C ALA A 95 26.50 9.76 -5.33
N ALA A 96 26.32 8.81 -4.42
CA ALA A 96 27.33 7.83 -4.03
C ALA A 96 27.36 6.58 -4.94
N GLY A 97 26.57 6.55 -6.03
CA GLY A 97 26.54 5.47 -7.01
C GLY A 97 25.57 4.31 -6.68
N VAL A 98 24.72 4.45 -5.65
CA VAL A 98 23.70 3.45 -5.31
C VAL A 98 22.34 3.89 -5.84
N ALA A 99 21.76 3.11 -6.75
CA ALA A 99 20.47 3.43 -7.34
C ALA A 99 19.35 3.50 -6.27
N PRO A 100 18.42 4.48 -6.32
CA PRO A 100 17.37 4.64 -5.30
C PRO A 100 16.56 3.38 -5.02
N GLU A 101 16.21 2.60 -6.05
CA GLU A 101 15.45 1.35 -5.90
C GLU A 101 16.21 0.25 -5.15
N GLN A 102 17.54 0.31 -5.14
CA GLN A 102 18.40 -0.61 -4.39
C GLN A 102 18.58 -0.14 -2.93
N LEU A 103 18.55 1.18 -2.71
CA LEU A 103 18.79 1.78 -1.39
C LEU A 103 17.54 1.89 -0.52
N ALA A 104 16.37 2.08 -1.13
CA ALA A 104 15.13 2.40 -0.43
C ALA A 104 14.73 1.34 0.61
N ASN A 105 14.70 0.06 0.23
CA ASN A 105 14.32 -1.00 1.17
C ASN A 105 15.34 -1.23 2.30
N PRO A 106 16.67 -1.27 2.04
CA PRO A 106 17.66 -1.29 3.13
C PRO A 106 17.53 -0.12 4.11
N LEU A 107 17.29 1.11 3.64
CA LEU A 107 17.06 2.26 4.51
C LEU A 107 15.76 2.13 5.32
N SER A 108 14.69 1.66 4.69
CA SER A 108 13.40 1.40 5.35
C SER A 108 13.56 0.33 6.44
N LEU A 109 14.28 -0.77 6.16
CA LEU A 109 14.58 -1.81 7.14
C LEU A 109 15.45 -1.30 8.29
N LEU A 110 16.43 -0.43 8.02
CA LEU A 110 17.20 0.21 9.08
C LEU A 110 16.29 1.05 9.99
N ALA A 111 15.33 1.78 9.41
CA ALA A 111 14.33 2.50 10.18
C ALA A 111 13.38 1.56 10.96
N THR A 112 13.01 0.40 10.40
CA THR A 112 12.25 -0.65 11.10
C THR A 112 13.01 -1.18 12.31
N VAL A 113 14.31 -1.47 12.17
CA VAL A 113 15.16 -1.89 13.29
C VAL A 113 15.24 -0.78 14.34
N GLY A 114 15.42 0.47 13.92
CA GLY A 114 15.39 1.63 14.80
C GLY A 114 14.07 1.76 15.57
N LEU A 115 12.94 1.53 14.91
CA LEU A 115 11.61 1.57 15.53
C LEU A 115 11.47 0.45 16.58
N TRP A 116 11.86 -0.78 16.23
CA TRP A 116 11.91 -1.90 17.16
C TRP A 116 12.80 -1.60 18.38
N MET A 117 13.97 -0.98 18.18
CA MET A 117 14.87 -0.60 19.27
C MET A 117 14.24 0.44 20.21
N VAL A 118 13.62 1.48 19.66
CA VAL A 118 12.97 2.55 20.43
C VAL A 118 11.78 2.01 21.23
N VAL A 119 10.96 1.15 20.63
CA VAL A 119 9.80 0.51 21.30
C VAL A 119 10.28 -0.43 22.40
N THR A 120 11.28 -1.27 22.12
CA THR A 120 11.87 -2.17 23.10
C THR A 120 12.48 -1.41 24.27
N TRP A 121 13.22 -0.34 23.99
CA TRP A 121 13.78 0.53 25.02
C TRP A 121 12.71 1.17 25.90
N PHE A 122 11.64 1.69 25.29
CA PHE A 122 10.56 2.33 26.06
C PHE A 122 9.77 1.32 26.89
N SER A 123 9.53 0.11 26.36
CA SER A 123 8.91 -1.00 27.08
C SER A 123 9.73 -1.44 28.31
N LEU A 124 11.07 -1.55 28.17
CA LEU A 124 11.98 -1.81 29.29
C LEU A 124 11.95 -0.67 30.32
N ARG A 125 11.91 0.59 29.85
CA ARG A 125 11.81 1.77 30.71
C ARG A 125 10.50 1.80 31.48
N SER A 126 9.36 1.47 30.84
CA SER A 126 8.05 1.49 31.50
C SER A 126 7.98 0.43 32.61
N TRP A 127 8.53 -0.77 32.35
CA TRP A 127 8.69 -1.82 33.37
C TRP A 127 9.56 -1.35 34.55
N GLN A 128 10.73 -0.75 34.29
CA GLN A 128 11.61 -0.23 35.33
C GLN A 128 10.96 0.88 36.17
N ARG A 129 10.30 1.85 35.52
CA ARG A 129 9.64 2.97 36.22
C ARG A 129 8.47 2.53 37.08
N ALA A 130 7.78 1.46 36.70
CA ALA A 130 6.69 0.92 37.48
C ALA A 130 7.13 0.19 38.76
N GLY A 131 8.44 -0.03 38.96
CA GLY A 131 8.93 -0.83 40.09
C GLY A 131 8.45 -2.28 40.04
N ALA A 132 8.15 -2.77 38.83
CA ALA A 132 7.53 -4.07 38.61
C ALA A 132 8.44 -5.25 39.02
N ALA A 133 7.83 -6.35 39.45
CA ALA A 133 8.57 -7.51 39.90
C ALA A 133 9.38 -8.15 38.75
N PRO A 134 10.53 -8.81 39.02
CA PRO A 134 11.28 -9.56 38.00
C PRO A 134 10.44 -10.63 37.28
N SER A 135 9.43 -11.18 37.96
CA SER A 135 8.50 -12.18 37.40
C SER A 135 7.54 -11.60 36.34
N GLU A 136 7.44 -10.27 36.23
CA GLU A 136 6.60 -9.54 35.27
C GLU A 136 7.40 -9.06 34.06
N ARG A 137 8.73 -9.22 34.08
CA ARG A 137 9.64 -8.71 33.04
C ARG A 137 9.38 -9.29 31.66
N TRP A 138 8.67 -10.41 31.53
CA TRP A 138 8.26 -10.96 30.23
C TRP A 138 7.32 -10.02 29.45
N THR A 139 6.56 -9.16 30.14
CA THR A 139 5.63 -8.21 29.51
C THR A 139 6.34 -7.22 28.58
N VAL A 140 7.65 -7.01 28.78
CA VAL A 140 8.46 -6.16 27.90
C VAL A 140 8.53 -6.68 26.46
N LEU A 141 8.30 -7.99 26.27
CA LEU A 141 8.28 -8.65 24.98
C LEU A 141 6.99 -8.37 24.19
N ALA A 142 5.90 -7.97 24.86
CA ALA A 142 4.58 -7.88 24.23
C ALA A 142 4.59 -6.89 23.05
N ALA A 143 5.09 -5.67 23.26
CA ALA A 143 5.14 -4.66 22.21
C ALA A 143 6.02 -5.06 20.99
N PRO A 144 7.30 -5.44 21.16
CA PRO A 144 8.12 -5.85 20.02
C PRO A 144 7.67 -7.17 19.37
N LEU A 145 7.07 -8.10 20.11
CA LEU A 145 6.46 -9.30 19.55
C LEU A 145 5.28 -8.95 18.63
N LEU A 146 4.35 -8.12 19.11
CA LEU A 146 3.20 -7.71 18.30
C LEU A 146 3.64 -6.93 17.06
N LEU A 147 4.66 -6.06 17.15
CA LEU A 147 5.26 -5.43 15.96
C LEU A 147 5.77 -6.47 14.95
N GLY A 148 6.47 -7.51 15.41
CA GLY A 148 6.98 -8.57 14.53
C GLY A 148 5.88 -9.44 13.91
N LEU A 149 4.73 -9.58 14.57
CA LEU A 149 3.59 -10.36 14.10
C LEU A 149 2.66 -9.58 13.15
N THR A 150 2.66 -8.25 13.22
CA THR A 150 1.73 -7.44 12.43
C THR A 150 2.15 -7.35 10.97
N ARG A 151 1.27 -7.84 10.09
CA ARG A 151 1.47 -7.81 8.63
C ARG A 151 1.75 -6.41 8.10
N SER A 152 0.97 -5.39 8.48
CA SER A 152 1.16 -4.03 7.96
C SER A 152 2.57 -3.46 8.28
N VAL A 153 3.10 -3.76 9.47
CA VAL A 153 4.49 -3.41 9.86
C VAL A 153 5.50 -4.09 8.93
N ALA A 154 5.32 -5.38 8.67
CA ALA A 154 6.22 -6.16 7.79
C ALA A 154 6.17 -5.68 6.34
N VAL A 155 4.96 -5.47 5.80
CA VAL A 155 4.72 -4.93 4.45
C VAL A 155 5.40 -3.58 4.28
N TRP A 156 5.09 -2.62 5.14
CA TRP A 156 5.61 -1.26 4.98
C TRP A 156 7.06 -1.11 5.39
N SER A 157 7.70 -2.17 5.90
CA SER A 157 9.14 -2.25 6.06
C SER A 157 9.89 -2.35 4.73
N THR A 158 9.22 -2.78 3.65
CA THR A 158 9.83 -3.03 2.34
C THR A 158 8.96 -2.52 1.17
N GLY A 159 8.40 -1.31 1.27
CA GLY A 159 7.58 -0.72 0.19
C GLY A 159 8.29 0.29 -0.72
N GLY A 160 9.57 0.61 -0.47
CA GLY A 160 10.30 1.70 -1.14
C GLY A 160 9.93 3.13 -0.71
N LEU A 161 8.91 3.27 0.15
CA LEU A 161 8.41 4.54 0.67
C LEU A 161 9.04 4.92 2.00
N GLU A 162 8.82 6.17 2.40
CA GLU A 162 9.33 6.78 3.63
C GLU A 162 8.67 6.28 4.93
N THR A 163 7.67 5.40 4.84
CA THR A 163 6.75 5.03 5.93
C THR A 163 7.47 4.71 7.24
N ARG A 164 8.46 3.80 7.23
CA ARG A 164 9.19 3.42 8.46
C ARG A 164 10.04 4.53 9.03
N LEU A 165 10.66 5.34 8.16
CA LEU A 165 11.44 6.50 8.59
C LEU A 165 10.52 7.51 9.29
N PHE A 166 9.35 7.76 8.71
CA PHE A 166 8.34 8.64 9.31
C PHE A 166 7.90 8.13 10.68
N GLU A 167 7.55 6.84 10.79
CA GLU A 167 7.13 6.24 12.05
C GLU A 167 8.23 6.26 13.11
N LEU A 168 9.47 5.91 12.75
CA LEU A 168 10.61 6.00 13.66
C LEU A 168 10.75 7.41 14.22
N LEU A 169 10.66 8.43 13.36
CA LEU A 169 10.81 9.83 13.76
C LEU A 169 9.63 10.31 14.62
N ILE A 170 8.39 9.98 14.28
CA ILE A 170 7.21 10.34 15.10
C ILE A 170 7.21 9.58 16.42
N VAL A 171 7.28 8.25 16.40
CA VAL A 171 7.24 7.42 17.61
C VAL A 171 8.44 7.74 18.49
N GLY A 172 9.64 7.82 17.92
CA GLY A 172 10.83 8.27 18.63
C GLY A 172 10.67 9.67 19.22
N GLY A 173 10.12 10.62 18.46
CA GLY A 173 9.83 11.98 18.91
C GLY A 173 8.82 12.03 20.06
N VAL A 174 7.71 11.29 19.96
CA VAL A 174 6.66 11.23 20.98
C VAL A 174 7.16 10.55 22.25
N LEU A 175 7.84 9.41 22.15
CA LEU A 175 8.39 8.71 23.31
C LEU A 175 9.49 9.54 23.99
N ARG A 176 10.31 10.25 23.19
CA ARG A 176 11.27 11.21 23.71
C ARG A 176 10.57 12.37 24.42
N LEU A 177 9.47 12.89 23.87
CA LEU A 177 8.67 13.96 24.47
C LEU A 177 8.07 13.53 25.80
N VAL A 178 7.57 12.29 25.91
CA VAL A 178 7.12 11.71 27.20
C VAL A 178 8.23 11.80 28.23
N VAL A 179 9.45 11.33 27.90
CA VAL A 179 10.60 11.35 28.82
C VAL A 179 10.99 12.77 29.22
N GLU A 180 10.93 13.72 28.30
CA GLU A 180 11.19 15.14 28.55
C GLU A 180 10.16 15.74 29.51
N VAL A 181 8.87 15.52 29.25
CA VAL A 181 7.76 16.00 30.09
C VAL A 181 7.84 15.39 31.48
N GLU A 182 8.06 14.08 31.60
CA GLU A 182 8.26 13.41 32.90
C GLU A 182 9.41 14.02 33.70
N ALA A 183 10.56 14.26 33.05
CA ALA A 183 11.70 14.90 33.70
C ALA A 183 11.34 16.30 34.22
N LEU A 184 10.65 17.11 33.42
CA LEU A 184 10.23 18.46 33.82
C LEU A 184 9.21 18.44 34.97
N LEU A 185 8.25 17.52 34.95
CA LEU A 185 7.30 17.30 36.06
C LEU A 185 8.04 16.98 37.36
N GLU A 186 9.11 16.18 37.27
CA GLU A 186 10.00 15.81 38.37
C GLU A 186 11.09 16.86 38.69
N ARG A 187 11.06 18.05 38.07
CA ARG A 187 12.07 19.13 38.22
C ARG A 187 13.50 18.76 37.80
N ARG A 188 13.64 17.78 36.91
CA ARG A 188 14.91 17.39 36.31
C ARG A 188 15.10 18.12 34.97
N PRO A 189 16.34 18.46 34.58
CA PRO A 189 16.59 19.09 33.29
C PRO A 189 16.21 18.16 32.14
N ALA A 190 15.60 18.71 31.09
CA ALA A 190 15.26 18.02 29.87
C ALA A 190 16.03 18.63 28.69
N ARG A 191 16.64 17.76 27.86
CA ARG A 191 17.14 18.14 26.52
C ARG A 191 15.96 18.22 25.57
N THR A 192 16.00 19.08 24.55
CA THR A 192 14.87 19.31 23.61
C THR A 192 15.06 18.57 22.29
N TRP A 193 15.18 17.25 22.34
CA TRP A 193 15.43 16.44 21.15
C TRP A 193 14.14 16.04 20.45
N ALA A 194 13.02 15.93 21.18
CA ALA A 194 11.76 15.56 20.56
C ALA A 194 11.29 16.58 19.51
N GLY A 195 11.49 17.90 19.73
CA GLY A 195 11.15 18.93 18.74
C GLY A 195 11.85 18.73 17.40
N LEU A 196 13.14 18.36 17.42
CA LEU A 196 13.90 18.07 16.21
C LEU A 196 13.41 16.80 15.50
N LEU A 197 13.18 15.70 16.24
CA LEU A 197 12.67 14.46 15.66
C LEU A 197 11.29 14.65 15.00
N LEU A 198 10.41 15.40 15.66
CA LEU A 198 9.08 15.76 15.15
C LEU A 198 9.17 16.68 13.90
N ALA A 199 10.14 17.60 13.86
CA ALA A 199 10.40 18.38 12.66
C ALA A 199 10.86 17.51 11.50
N LEU A 200 11.85 16.64 11.73
CA LEU A 200 12.32 15.70 10.70
C LEU A 200 11.18 14.81 10.19
N ALA A 201 10.29 14.36 11.07
CA ALA A 201 9.09 13.63 10.66
C ALA A 201 8.17 14.47 9.75
N THR A 202 8.02 15.76 10.03
CA THR A 202 7.23 16.70 9.20
C THR A 202 7.87 16.92 7.82
N LEU A 203 9.20 16.90 7.72
CA LEU A 203 9.93 16.92 6.45
C LEU A 203 9.84 15.59 5.69
N THR A 204 9.61 14.48 6.40
CA THR A 204 9.37 13.16 5.81
C THR A 204 7.94 13.02 5.31
N ARG A 205 6.93 13.57 6.00
CA ARG A 205 5.52 13.61 5.55
C ARG A 205 4.77 14.80 6.12
N PRO A 206 3.87 15.44 5.35
CA PRO A 206 3.08 16.58 5.81
C PRO A 206 2.14 16.26 6.99
N ASP A 207 1.65 15.02 7.11
CA ASP A 207 0.88 14.53 8.27
C ASP A 207 1.61 14.76 9.60
N GLY A 208 2.94 14.77 9.57
CA GLY A 208 3.79 15.05 10.73
C GLY A 208 3.51 16.42 11.34
N LEU A 209 3.00 17.39 10.58
CA LEU A 209 2.62 18.71 11.11
C LEU A 209 1.49 18.61 12.14
N LEU A 210 0.38 17.94 11.78
CA LEU A 210 -0.77 17.76 12.66
C LEU A 210 -0.36 16.99 13.91
N ILE A 211 0.32 15.86 13.72
CA ILE A 211 0.75 14.98 14.81
C ILE A 211 1.69 15.71 15.78
N SER A 212 2.70 16.39 15.25
CA SER A 212 3.69 17.11 16.06
C SER A 212 3.07 18.27 16.83
N ALA A 213 2.19 19.04 16.17
CA ALA A 213 1.48 20.13 16.82
C ALA A 213 0.64 19.62 18.00
N CYS A 214 -0.17 18.58 17.79
CA CYS A 214 -1.00 18.02 18.86
C CYS A 214 -0.17 17.44 20.01
N ALA A 215 0.93 16.74 19.72
CA ALA A 215 1.83 16.23 20.75
C ALA A 215 2.47 17.36 21.58
N LEU A 216 3.01 18.39 20.93
CA LEU A 216 3.65 19.54 21.60
C LEU A 216 2.65 20.36 22.41
N ILE A 217 1.43 20.59 21.87
CA ILE A 217 0.36 21.28 22.57
C ILE A 217 -0.08 20.49 23.81
N ALA A 218 -0.33 19.18 23.67
CA ALA A 218 -0.72 18.34 24.80
C ALA A 218 0.37 18.30 25.89
N ALA A 219 1.65 18.23 25.51
CA ALA A 219 2.76 18.33 26.44
C ALA A 219 2.78 19.68 27.17
N ALA A 220 2.61 20.79 26.45
CA ALA A 220 2.56 22.13 27.03
C ALA A 220 1.37 22.28 27.99
N LEU A 221 0.16 21.84 27.60
CA LEU A 221 -1.05 21.88 28.42
C LEU A 221 -0.89 21.08 29.72
N LEU A 222 -0.29 19.88 29.64
CA LEU A 222 0.00 19.07 30.83
C LEU A 222 0.96 19.80 31.78
N LEU A 223 2.05 20.37 31.26
CA LEU A 223 3.01 21.12 32.06
C LEU A 223 2.41 22.39 32.66
N VAL A 224 1.57 23.13 31.92
CA VAL A 224 0.84 24.31 32.41
C VAL A 224 -0.12 23.92 33.53
N THR A 225 -0.92 22.87 33.33
CA THR A 225 -1.89 22.38 34.32
C THR A 225 -1.20 21.95 35.61
N ARG A 226 -0.01 21.35 35.50
CA ARG A 226 0.80 20.97 36.66
C ARG A 226 1.64 22.12 37.23
N ARG A 227 1.55 23.34 36.65
CA ARG A 227 2.35 24.53 36.99
C ARG A 227 3.85 24.30 36.92
N ARG A 228 4.29 23.51 35.92
CA ARG A 228 5.68 23.08 35.69
C ARG A 228 6.19 23.41 34.28
N LEU A 229 5.69 24.45 33.62
CA LEU A 229 6.18 24.84 32.30
C LEU A 229 7.42 25.74 32.40
N PRO A 230 8.65 25.25 32.15
CA PRO A 230 9.81 26.12 31.98
C PRO A 230 9.78 26.80 30.61
N LEU A 231 9.61 28.12 30.57
CA LEU A 231 9.54 28.89 29.32
C LEU A 231 10.74 28.62 28.39
N ARG A 232 11.95 28.53 28.94
CA ARG A 232 13.16 28.24 28.17
C ARG A 232 13.10 26.88 27.46
N ALA A 233 12.65 25.83 28.14
CA ALA A 233 12.59 24.51 27.50
C ALA A 233 11.46 24.46 26.46
N PHE A 234 10.33 25.11 26.73
CA PHE A 234 9.24 25.27 25.76
C PHE A 234 9.70 25.98 24.49
N VAL A 235 10.35 27.15 24.62
CA VAL A 235 10.87 27.91 23.48
C VAL A 235 11.93 27.11 22.73
N SER A 236 12.84 26.43 23.43
CA SER A 236 13.86 25.57 22.80
C SER A 236 13.23 24.41 22.02
N GLN A 237 12.17 23.79 22.55
CA GLN A 237 11.44 22.73 21.86
C GLN A 237 10.71 23.25 20.62
N ALA A 238 10.02 24.38 20.76
CA ALA A 238 9.32 25.03 19.66
C ALA A 238 10.29 25.47 18.56
N ALA A 239 11.44 26.03 18.91
CA ALA A 239 12.48 26.43 17.97
C ALA A 239 13.11 25.22 17.25
N ALA A 240 13.41 24.14 17.98
CA ALA A 240 13.93 22.89 17.41
C ALA A 240 12.96 22.27 16.39
N TYR A 241 11.65 22.53 16.53
CA TYR A 241 10.64 22.13 15.56
C TYR A 241 10.48 23.14 14.41
N ALA A 242 10.26 24.42 14.75
CA ALA A 242 9.84 25.44 13.78
C ALA A 242 10.95 25.81 12.80
N VAL A 243 12.22 25.83 13.22
CA VAL A 243 13.32 26.28 12.36
C VAL A 243 13.53 25.34 11.15
N PRO A 244 13.66 24.01 11.30
CA PRO A 244 13.80 23.12 10.13
C PRO A 244 12.56 23.13 9.22
N VAL A 245 11.36 23.18 9.79
CA VAL A 245 10.10 23.20 9.02
C VAL A 245 9.97 24.50 8.23
N ALA A 246 10.26 25.65 8.86
CA ALA A 246 10.25 26.95 8.18
C ALA A 246 11.32 27.03 7.08
N ALA A 247 12.51 26.47 7.31
CA ALA A 247 13.55 26.39 6.30
C ALA A 247 13.12 25.58 5.07
N HIS A 248 12.45 24.44 5.29
CA HIS A 248 11.90 23.63 4.20
C HIS A 248 10.80 24.38 3.41
N VAL A 249 9.89 25.08 4.09
CA VAL A 249 8.86 25.90 3.43
C VAL A 249 9.49 27.05 2.63
N ALA A 250 10.50 27.72 3.18
CA ALA A 250 11.23 28.78 2.47
C ALA A 250 11.95 28.24 1.24
N LEU A 251 12.59 27.07 1.33
CA LEU A 251 13.21 26.39 0.19
C LEU A 251 12.17 26.06 -0.89
N ARG A 252 11.01 25.52 -0.49
CA ARG A 252 9.91 25.22 -1.42
C ARG A 252 9.46 26.47 -2.16
N LEU A 253 9.20 27.56 -1.45
CA LEU A 253 8.78 28.83 -2.05
C LEU A 253 9.83 29.38 -3.01
N ALA A 254 11.10 29.36 -2.62
CA ALA A 254 12.19 29.84 -3.46
C ALA A 254 12.41 28.98 -4.71
N TYR A 255 12.19 27.65 -4.61
CA TYR A 255 12.49 26.72 -5.69
C TYR A 255 11.31 26.44 -6.64
N TYR A 256 10.10 26.28 -6.10
CA TYR A 256 8.88 25.92 -6.83
C TYR A 256 7.89 27.09 -7.00
N GLY A 257 7.98 28.13 -6.16
CA GLY A 257 7.04 29.27 -6.17
C GLY A 257 5.70 29.02 -5.48
N GLU A 258 5.57 27.94 -4.69
CA GLU A 258 4.29 27.49 -4.13
C GLU A 258 4.38 27.29 -2.60
N TRP A 259 3.29 27.52 -1.88
CA TRP A 259 3.22 27.28 -0.42
C TRP A 259 3.02 25.80 -0.08
N LEU A 260 2.22 25.12 -0.91
CA LEU A 260 1.85 23.72 -0.74
C LEU A 260 2.43 22.88 -1.89
N PRO A 261 2.73 21.60 -1.65
CA PRO A 261 3.24 20.73 -2.69
C PRO A 261 2.17 20.50 -3.77
N ASN A 262 2.58 20.22 -5.01
CA ASN A 262 1.65 20.06 -6.12
C ASN A 262 0.62 18.94 -5.88
N THR A 263 1.05 17.88 -5.17
CA THR A 263 0.20 16.75 -4.77
C THR A 263 -1.00 17.17 -3.91
N TYR A 264 -0.91 18.28 -3.17
CA TYR A 264 -2.06 18.82 -2.42
C TYR A 264 -3.17 19.21 -3.40
N TYR A 265 -2.85 20.01 -4.41
CA TYR A 265 -3.81 20.45 -5.43
C TYR A 265 -4.35 19.27 -6.25
N ALA A 266 -3.50 18.27 -6.52
CA ALA A 266 -3.90 17.07 -7.25
C ALA A 266 -4.89 16.19 -6.49
N LYS A 267 -4.72 16.04 -5.16
CA LYS A 267 -5.46 15.06 -4.36
C LYS A 267 -6.55 15.65 -3.45
N VAL A 268 -6.46 16.91 -3.06
CA VAL A 268 -7.33 17.52 -2.05
C VAL A 268 -8.38 18.40 -2.72
N GLY A 269 -9.63 17.93 -2.72
CA GLY A 269 -10.80 18.67 -3.23
C GLY A 269 -11.59 19.45 -2.17
N GLY A 270 -11.16 19.41 -0.90
CA GLY A 270 -11.85 20.09 0.22
C GLY A 270 -13.05 19.34 0.80
N GLU A 271 -13.49 18.24 0.19
CA GLU A 271 -14.63 17.44 0.67
C GLU A 271 -14.20 16.29 1.59
N SER A 272 -14.94 16.06 2.68
CA SER A 272 -14.75 14.90 3.56
C SER A 272 -15.38 13.62 2.99
N TRP A 273 -14.87 12.44 3.36
CA TRP A 273 -15.37 11.10 2.98
C TRP A 273 -15.49 10.15 4.18
N TRP A 274 -16.20 10.58 5.21
CA TRP A 274 -16.34 9.84 6.47
C TRP A 274 -16.79 8.37 6.28
N SER A 275 -17.74 8.10 5.39
CA SER A 275 -18.23 6.73 5.16
C SER A 275 -17.12 5.77 4.70
N MET A 276 -16.24 6.23 3.81
CA MET A 276 -15.12 5.42 3.32
C MET A 276 -14.00 5.31 4.36
N GLY A 277 -13.74 6.39 5.12
CA GLY A 277 -12.76 6.35 6.20
C GLY A 277 -13.20 5.42 7.35
N LEU A 278 -14.49 5.39 7.66
CA LEU A 278 -15.06 4.42 8.61
C LEU A 278 -14.96 2.99 8.08
N ALA A 279 -15.20 2.75 6.79
CA ALA A 279 -15.01 1.44 6.18
C ALA A 279 -13.53 0.98 6.24
N TYR A 280 -12.59 1.88 5.97
CA TYR A 280 -11.15 1.63 6.08
C TYR A 280 -10.71 1.28 7.51
N VAL A 281 -11.22 1.99 8.51
CA VAL A 281 -10.93 1.67 9.92
C VAL A 281 -11.63 0.40 10.37
N ALA A 282 -12.86 0.14 9.91
CA ALA A 282 -13.58 -1.10 10.20
C ALA A 282 -12.82 -2.32 9.65
N LEU A 283 -12.26 -2.22 8.44
CA LEU A 283 -11.37 -3.24 7.88
C LEU A 283 -10.19 -3.52 8.79
N PHE A 284 -9.49 -2.47 9.22
CA PHE A 284 -8.37 -2.62 10.16
C PHE A 284 -8.79 -3.31 11.48
N VAL A 285 -9.92 -2.90 12.06
CA VAL A 285 -10.41 -3.43 13.34
C VAL A 285 -10.76 -4.91 13.23
N ILE A 286 -11.43 -5.31 12.14
CA ILE A 286 -11.79 -6.72 11.88
C ILE A 286 -10.53 -7.53 11.57
N GLU A 287 -9.67 -7.02 10.69
CA GLU A 287 -8.47 -7.71 10.22
C GLU A 287 -7.50 -8.03 11.37
N TYR A 288 -7.19 -7.07 12.23
CA TYR A 288 -6.24 -7.30 13.33
C TYR A 288 -6.89 -7.73 14.65
N GLY A 289 -8.19 -8.03 14.63
CA GLY A 289 -8.96 -8.36 15.83
C GLY A 289 -8.83 -7.29 16.92
N ALA A 290 -8.80 -6.00 16.54
CA ALA A 290 -8.43 -4.90 17.44
C ALA A 290 -9.38 -4.74 18.64
N LEU A 291 -10.60 -5.29 18.56
CA LEU A 291 -11.52 -5.38 19.70
C LEU A 291 -10.93 -6.18 20.87
N LEU A 292 -10.07 -7.16 20.58
CA LEU A 292 -9.35 -7.94 21.59
C LEU A 292 -8.35 -7.08 22.37
N TRP A 293 -7.99 -5.87 21.91
CA TRP A 293 -7.00 -5.01 22.56
C TRP A 293 -7.64 -4.16 23.67
N ILE A 294 -8.95 -3.93 23.63
CA ILE A 294 -9.68 -2.99 24.50
C ILE A 294 -9.44 -3.26 25.99
N PRO A 295 -9.58 -4.51 26.51
CA PRO A 295 -9.33 -4.77 27.93
C PRO A 295 -7.90 -4.42 28.38
N ALA A 296 -6.88 -4.75 27.59
CA ALA A 296 -5.49 -4.39 27.90
C ALA A 296 -5.29 -2.87 27.88
N LEU A 297 -5.81 -2.17 26.86
CA LEU A 297 -5.72 -0.71 26.76
C LEU A 297 -6.43 -0.02 27.94
N ALA A 298 -7.62 -0.47 28.32
CA ALA A 298 -8.36 0.06 29.47
C ALA A 298 -7.60 -0.17 30.78
N ALA A 299 -7.04 -1.37 30.98
CA ALA A 299 -6.22 -1.67 32.16
C ALA A 299 -4.98 -0.78 32.23
N ALA A 300 -4.32 -0.51 31.10
CA ALA A 300 -3.15 0.37 31.03
C ALA A 300 -3.50 1.80 31.42
N VAL A 301 -4.54 2.36 30.81
CA VAL A 301 -5.03 3.72 31.09
C VAL A 301 -5.37 3.85 32.58
N LEU A 302 -6.11 2.90 33.14
CA LEU A 302 -6.47 2.88 34.55
C LEU A 302 -5.25 2.79 35.47
N ALA A 303 -4.25 1.97 35.13
CA ALA A 303 -3.01 1.85 35.88
C ALA A 303 -2.20 3.16 35.89
N HIS A 304 -2.11 3.84 34.73
CA HIS A 304 -1.45 5.14 34.60
C HIS A 304 -2.16 6.24 35.40
N PHE A 305 -3.50 6.26 35.38
CA PHE A 305 -4.27 7.20 36.19
C PHE A 305 -4.08 6.97 37.70
N ARG A 306 -4.08 5.71 38.15
CA ARG A 306 -3.86 5.36 39.57
C ARG A 306 -2.45 5.70 40.06
N SER A 307 -1.47 5.64 39.16
CA SER A 307 -0.06 5.87 39.49
C SER A 307 0.42 7.30 39.20
N ASP A 308 -0.48 8.19 38.78
CA ASP A 308 -0.20 9.56 38.33
C ASP A 308 0.87 9.67 37.22
N THR A 309 1.01 8.64 36.38
CA THR A 309 1.98 8.58 35.26
C THR A 309 1.30 8.84 33.91
N VAL A 310 0.46 9.88 33.86
CA VAL A 310 -0.47 10.15 32.74
C VAL A 310 0.18 10.67 31.45
N ALA A 311 1.46 11.03 31.47
CA ALA A 311 2.13 11.64 30.33
C ALA A 311 2.12 10.76 29.07
N ALA A 312 2.42 9.46 29.20
CA ALA A 312 2.42 8.53 28.07
C ALA A 312 1.04 8.35 27.43
N PRO A 313 -0.02 7.90 28.15
CA PRO A 313 -1.33 7.71 27.54
C PRO A 313 -1.93 9.01 27.00
N LEU A 314 -1.70 10.16 27.67
CA LEU A 314 -2.16 11.46 27.18
C LEU A 314 -1.51 11.82 25.84
N LEU A 315 -0.18 11.72 25.74
CA LEU A 315 0.52 12.08 24.51
C LEU A 315 0.24 11.09 23.37
N PHE A 316 0.03 9.81 23.68
CA PHE A 316 -0.35 8.83 22.66
C PHE A 316 -1.75 9.13 22.13
N ALA A 317 -2.71 9.42 23.02
CA ALA A 317 -4.06 9.83 22.63
C ALA A 317 -4.06 11.16 21.84
N ALA A 318 -3.23 12.13 22.24
CA ALA A 318 -3.08 13.40 21.55
C ALA A 318 -2.52 13.28 20.13
N VAL A 319 -1.85 12.18 19.80
CA VAL A 319 -1.38 11.88 18.45
C VAL A 319 -2.41 11.05 17.68
N ILE A 320 -2.88 9.95 18.28
CA ILE A 320 -3.74 8.96 17.61
C ILE A 320 -5.12 9.54 17.32
N ALA A 321 -5.75 10.25 18.28
CA ALA A 321 -7.12 10.71 18.10
C ALA A 321 -7.28 11.76 16.99
N PRO A 322 -6.52 12.89 16.95
CA PRO A 322 -6.69 13.88 15.90
C PRO A 322 -6.24 13.37 14.53
N HIS A 323 -5.14 12.60 14.44
CA HIS A 323 -4.70 12.03 13.17
C HIS A 323 -5.66 10.94 12.69
N GLY A 324 -6.20 10.12 13.59
CA GLY A 324 -7.23 9.12 13.27
C GLY A 324 -8.52 9.75 12.75
N LEU A 325 -8.99 10.83 13.38
CA LEU A 325 -10.13 11.61 12.89
C LEU A 325 -9.85 12.22 11.52
N TYR A 326 -8.63 12.74 11.29
CA TYR A 326 -8.21 13.23 9.98
C TYR A 326 -8.24 12.12 8.92
N VAL A 327 -7.63 10.96 9.18
CA VAL A 327 -7.61 9.80 8.27
C VAL A 327 -9.03 9.34 7.94
N MET A 328 -9.92 9.25 8.93
CA MET A 328 -11.33 8.93 8.71
C MET A 328 -12.04 10.01 7.88
N SER A 329 -11.74 11.29 8.12
CA SER A 329 -12.38 12.40 7.42
C SER A 329 -12.01 12.47 5.95
N ILE A 330 -10.81 12.04 5.55
CA ILE A 330 -10.35 12.09 4.15
C ILE A 330 -10.73 10.85 3.34
N GLY A 331 -11.20 9.79 4.00
CA GLY A 331 -11.62 8.54 3.36
C GLY A 331 -10.67 7.36 3.50
N GLY A 332 -9.60 7.48 4.30
CA GLY A 332 -8.55 6.47 4.42
C GLY A 332 -7.29 6.80 3.63
N ASP A 333 -6.60 5.79 3.12
CA ASP A 333 -5.41 5.90 2.28
C ASP A 333 -5.52 4.96 1.09
N LEU A 334 -4.76 5.25 0.03
CA LEU A 334 -4.63 4.35 -1.12
C LEU A 334 -4.11 2.97 -0.68
N PHE A 335 -3.21 2.96 0.30
CA PHE A 335 -2.46 1.80 0.76
C PHE A 335 -3.11 1.11 1.97
N GLU A 336 -2.96 -0.22 2.10
CA GLU A 336 -3.46 -0.97 3.26
C GLU A 336 -2.83 -0.49 4.58
N TYR A 337 -3.67 0.11 5.43
CA TYR A 337 -3.40 0.56 6.80
C TYR A 337 -2.18 1.46 7.05
N ARG A 338 -1.50 1.94 6.01
CA ARG A 338 -0.23 2.68 6.12
C ARG A 338 -0.25 3.88 7.08
N PRO A 339 -1.31 4.72 7.17
CA PRO A 339 -1.37 5.78 8.19
C PRO A 339 -1.69 5.25 9.60
N ILE A 340 -2.45 4.15 9.70
CA ILE A 340 -2.84 3.52 10.97
C ILE A 340 -1.65 2.79 11.60
N ASP A 341 -0.70 2.33 10.78
CA ASP A 341 0.49 1.62 11.24
C ASP A 341 1.33 2.44 12.25
N LEU A 342 1.29 3.78 12.11
CA LEU A 342 1.87 4.73 13.08
C LEU A 342 1.35 4.54 14.52
N TYR A 343 0.10 4.11 14.68
CA TYR A 343 -0.52 3.97 16.00
C TYR A 343 -0.07 2.70 16.71
N LEU A 344 0.31 1.66 15.95
CA LEU A 344 0.57 0.33 16.48
C LEU A 344 1.68 0.32 17.55
N PRO A 345 2.85 0.94 17.35
CA PRO A 345 3.89 0.99 18.38
C PRO A 345 3.38 1.56 19.71
N LEU A 346 2.59 2.63 19.66
CA LEU A 346 2.06 3.32 20.84
C LEU A 346 0.97 2.49 21.53
N LEU A 347 0.06 1.90 20.75
CA LEU A 347 -0.98 1.01 21.27
C LEU A 347 -0.40 -0.25 21.88
N TYR A 348 0.62 -0.85 21.25
CA TYR A 348 1.26 -2.07 21.74
C TYR A 348 2.07 -1.84 23.02
N LEU A 349 2.67 -0.66 23.19
CA LEU A 349 3.25 -0.24 24.48
C LEU A 349 2.19 -0.15 25.58
N LEU A 350 1.01 0.43 25.30
CA LEU A 350 -0.09 0.43 26.26
C LEU A 350 -0.62 -0.98 26.53
N ILE A 351 -0.71 -1.86 25.54
CA ILE A 351 -1.08 -3.27 25.75
C ILE A 351 -0.07 -3.94 26.71
N ALA A 352 1.23 -3.73 26.52
CA ALA A 352 2.26 -4.26 27.42
C ALA A 352 2.08 -3.74 28.87
N ASP A 353 1.79 -2.46 29.03
CA ASP A 353 1.54 -1.83 30.33
C ASP A 353 0.25 -2.36 30.99
N GLY A 354 -0.81 -2.61 30.21
CA GLY A 354 -2.07 -3.19 30.67
C GLY A 354 -1.97 -4.65 31.09
N LEU A 355 -1.25 -5.48 30.31
CA LEU A 355 -0.94 -6.86 30.67
C LEU A 355 -0.17 -6.93 31.99
N ARG A 356 0.79 -6.02 32.17
CA ARG A 356 1.58 -5.89 33.40
C ARG A 356 0.72 -5.50 34.59
N ALA A 357 -0.22 -4.56 34.43
CA ALA A 357 -1.16 -4.21 35.48
C ALA A 357 -2.01 -5.40 35.98
N GLY A 358 -2.24 -6.40 35.11
CA GLY A 358 -2.93 -7.65 35.45
C GLY A 358 -2.09 -8.73 36.13
N CYS A 359 -0.77 -8.54 36.34
CA CYS A 359 0.16 -9.61 36.74
C CYS A 359 0.31 -9.87 38.27
N ALA A 360 -0.71 -9.58 39.08
CA ALA A 360 -0.62 -9.60 40.55
C ALA A 360 -0.30 -10.97 41.18
N SER A 361 -0.63 -12.09 40.53
CA SER A 361 -0.41 -13.45 41.04
C SER A 361 0.14 -14.38 39.95
N ARG A 362 0.59 -15.59 40.31
CA ARG A 362 1.06 -16.59 39.32
C ARG A 362 -0.04 -16.96 38.33
N ALA A 363 -1.27 -17.17 38.81
CA ALA A 363 -2.41 -17.45 37.95
C ALA A 363 -2.73 -16.25 37.05
N ALA A 364 -2.72 -15.02 37.59
CA ALA A 364 -2.99 -13.82 36.82
C ALA A 364 -1.93 -13.58 35.72
N ARG A 365 -0.66 -13.89 35.98
CA ARG A 365 0.41 -13.88 34.97
C ARG A 365 0.15 -14.89 33.85
N ALA A 366 -0.29 -16.10 34.19
CA ALA A 366 -0.65 -17.10 33.18
C ALA A 366 -1.83 -16.64 32.32
N CYS A 367 -2.87 -16.03 32.93
CA CYS A 367 -3.99 -15.43 32.21
C CYS A 367 -3.54 -14.27 31.30
N ALA A 368 -2.65 -13.40 31.77
CA ALA A 368 -2.10 -12.31 30.96
C ALA A 368 -1.30 -12.84 29.76
N ALA A 369 -0.48 -13.88 29.96
CA ALA A 369 0.26 -14.52 28.88
C ALA A 369 -0.68 -15.21 27.86
N ALA A 370 -1.70 -15.92 28.33
CA ALA A 370 -2.73 -16.52 27.47
C ALA A 370 -3.51 -15.45 26.68
N TYR A 371 -3.82 -14.33 27.32
CA TYR A 371 -4.50 -13.21 26.67
C TYR A 371 -3.61 -12.52 25.62
N LEU A 372 -2.31 -12.36 25.87
CA LEU A 372 -1.37 -11.94 24.83
C LEU A 372 -1.35 -12.93 23.65
N GLY A 373 -1.41 -14.24 23.94
CA GLY A 373 -1.54 -15.27 22.90
C GLY A 373 -2.81 -15.12 22.06
N LEU A 374 -3.93 -14.76 22.69
CA LEU A 374 -5.19 -14.46 21.98
C LEU A 374 -5.10 -13.20 21.12
N ILE A 375 -4.48 -12.13 21.63
CA ILE A 375 -4.21 -10.91 20.85
C ILE A 375 -3.32 -11.23 19.66
N ALA A 376 -2.24 -12.00 19.88
CA ALA A 376 -1.32 -12.42 18.82
C ALA A 376 -2.03 -13.27 17.75
N LEU A 377 -2.94 -14.17 18.15
CA LEU A 377 -3.76 -14.93 17.22
C LEU A 377 -4.65 -14.00 16.37
N GLY A 378 -5.30 -13.01 17.01
CA GLY A 378 -6.13 -12.02 16.31
C GLY A 378 -5.34 -11.16 15.32
N VAL A 379 -4.10 -10.80 15.66
CA VAL A 379 -3.19 -10.03 14.80
C VAL A 379 -2.69 -10.83 13.60
N VAL A 380 -2.68 -12.17 13.66
CA VAL A 380 -2.07 -13.01 12.62
C VAL A 380 -3.10 -13.74 11.76
N TRP A 381 -4.18 -14.26 12.35
CA TRP A 381 -5.04 -15.24 11.69
C TRP A 381 -5.70 -14.72 10.42
N LEU A 382 -6.46 -13.62 10.50
CA LEU A 382 -7.15 -13.09 9.33
C LEU A 382 -6.17 -12.47 8.31
N PRO A 383 -5.11 -11.72 8.69
CA PRO A 383 -4.08 -11.26 7.75
C PRO A 383 -3.39 -12.41 7.01
N LEU A 384 -3.14 -13.53 7.68
CA LEU A 384 -2.56 -14.71 7.04
C LEU A 384 -3.54 -15.35 6.06
N GLN A 385 -4.80 -15.55 6.46
CA GLN A 385 -5.80 -16.17 5.58
C GLN A 385 -6.10 -15.31 4.35
N THR A 386 -6.20 -14.01 4.56
CA THR A 386 -6.35 -13.05 3.47
C THR A 386 -5.15 -13.05 2.53
N HIS A 387 -3.92 -13.25 3.03
CA HIS A 387 -2.74 -13.42 2.17
C HIS A 387 -2.77 -14.72 1.36
N LEU A 388 -2.97 -15.86 2.04
CA LEU A 388 -2.88 -17.19 1.45
C LEU A 388 -3.92 -17.41 0.34
N GLN A 389 -5.10 -16.81 0.52
CA GLN A 389 -6.22 -16.92 -0.41
C GLN A 389 -6.23 -15.78 -1.44
N PHE A 390 -5.32 -14.81 -1.36
CA PHE A 390 -5.28 -13.69 -2.31
C PHE A 390 -5.08 -14.21 -3.75
N PRO A 391 -5.82 -13.69 -4.76
CA PRO A 391 -5.67 -14.13 -6.15
C PRO A 391 -4.20 -14.14 -6.56
N ARG A 392 -3.70 -15.13 -7.32
CA ARG A 392 -2.25 -15.26 -7.62
C ARG A 392 -1.75 -14.46 -8.84
N ARG A 393 -2.63 -13.78 -9.58
CA ARG A 393 -2.29 -12.98 -10.76
C ARG A 393 -2.81 -11.55 -10.59
N TYR A 394 -2.11 -10.58 -11.17
CA TYR A 394 -2.62 -9.21 -11.26
C TYR A 394 -3.65 -9.16 -12.37
N LEU A 395 -4.89 -8.92 -11.98
CA LEU A 395 -5.94 -8.64 -12.93
C LEU A 395 -5.87 -7.14 -13.14
N THR A 396 -5.47 -6.76 -14.33
CA THR A 396 -5.24 -5.37 -14.67
C THR A 396 -6.58 -4.62 -14.59
N GLY A 397 -6.67 -3.56 -13.79
CA GLY A 397 -7.96 -2.94 -13.37
C GLY A 397 -8.50 -3.41 -12.00
N PHE A 398 -7.87 -4.42 -11.39
CA PHE A 398 -7.99 -4.78 -9.99
C PHE A 398 -6.70 -4.37 -9.25
N PRO A 399 -6.79 -3.63 -8.16
CA PRO A 399 -8.02 -3.11 -7.57
C PRO A 399 -8.56 -1.91 -8.35
N GLY A 400 -9.89 -1.78 -8.43
CA GLY A 400 -10.55 -0.74 -9.23
C GLY A 400 -11.85 -1.22 -9.85
N ARG A 401 -12.49 -0.38 -10.70
CA ARG A 401 -13.90 -0.43 -11.18
C ARG A 401 -14.33 -1.67 -11.98
N GLN A 402 -13.63 -2.79 -11.84
CA GLN A 402 -13.95 -4.10 -12.41
C GLN A 402 -13.86 -5.21 -11.34
N ILE A 403 -14.17 -4.93 -10.06
CA ILE A 403 -14.37 -5.98 -9.02
C ILE A 403 -15.61 -6.83 -9.28
N ASP A 404 -16.48 -6.47 -10.23
CA ASP A 404 -17.60 -7.35 -10.60
C ASP A 404 -17.08 -8.75 -11.04
N TRP A 405 -15.85 -8.84 -11.55
CA TRP A 405 -15.15 -10.11 -11.82
C TRP A 405 -14.71 -10.88 -10.57
N LEU A 406 -14.68 -10.26 -9.39
CA LEU A 406 -14.43 -10.91 -8.09
C LEU A 406 -15.71 -11.36 -7.39
N ALA A 407 -16.89 -11.08 -7.93
CA ALA A 407 -18.11 -11.76 -7.48
C ALA A 407 -17.97 -13.29 -7.68
N SER A 408 -17.16 -13.72 -8.66
CA SER A 408 -16.79 -15.11 -8.91
C SER A 408 -15.44 -15.56 -8.32
N ALA A 409 -14.68 -14.67 -7.66
CA ALA A 409 -13.37 -15.03 -7.12
C ALA A 409 -13.47 -15.73 -5.76
N ASP A 410 -12.87 -16.92 -5.71
CA ASP A 410 -12.62 -17.80 -4.57
C ASP A 410 -11.75 -17.15 -3.46
N TYR A 411 -12.19 -16.05 -2.85
CA TYR A 411 -11.43 -15.34 -1.80
C TYR A 411 -12.10 -15.46 -0.42
N LEU A 412 -11.31 -15.78 0.61
CA LEU A 412 -11.74 -15.99 2.01
C LEU A 412 -12.88 -17.02 2.15
N ARG A 413 -12.74 -18.17 1.50
CA ARG A 413 -13.75 -19.24 1.56
C ARG A 413 -13.68 -19.94 2.92
N ALA A 414 -14.83 -20.06 3.58
CA ALA A 414 -14.94 -20.78 4.85
C ALA A 414 -14.60 -22.28 4.76
N GLU A 415 -14.60 -22.84 3.55
CA GLU A 415 -14.24 -24.23 3.28
C GLU A 415 -12.73 -24.47 3.46
N ASP A 416 -11.92 -23.45 3.18
CA ASP A 416 -10.45 -23.50 3.12
C ASP A 416 -9.78 -23.22 4.48
N ASP A 417 -10.54 -22.82 5.50
CA ASP A 417 -10.04 -22.58 6.86
C ASP A 417 -10.98 -23.17 7.94
N PRO A 418 -10.49 -24.05 8.83
CA PRO A 418 -11.32 -24.65 9.89
C PRO A 418 -11.93 -23.65 10.88
N LEU A 419 -11.26 -22.52 11.17
CA LEU A 419 -11.77 -21.51 12.10
C LEU A 419 -12.92 -20.72 11.47
N MET A 420 -12.86 -20.40 10.18
CA MET A 420 -13.95 -19.76 9.44
C MET A 420 -15.21 -20.62 9.33
N ARG A 421 -15.16 -21.91 9.69
CA ARG A 421 -16.37 -22.75 9.78
C ARG A 421 -17.25 -22.36 10.95
N LEU A 422 -16.70 -21.74 12.00
CA LEU A 422 -17.45 -21.23 13.14
C LEU A 422 -18.37 -20.08 12.70
N PRO A 423 -19.67 -20.06 13.04
CA PRO A 423 -20.63 -19.09 12.50
C PRO A 423 -20.21 -17.63 12.68
N VAL A 424 -19.69 -17.26 13.86
CA VAL A 424 -19.26 -15.89 14.15
C VAL A 424 -18.06 -15.49 13.30
N LEU A 425 -17.07 -16.37 13.17
CA LEU A 425 -15.87 -16.11 12.39
C LEU A 425 -16.16 -16.09 10.88
N ARG A 426 -17.13 -16.89 10.42
CA ARG A 426 -17.66 -16.82 9.05
C ARG A 426 -18.28 -15.45 8.75
N SER A 427 -19.20 -15.00 9.60
CA SER A 427 -19.85 -13.70 9.42
C SER A 427 -18.85 -12.54 9.44
N LEU A 428 -17.81 -12.63 10.27
CA LEU A 428 -16.72 -11.65 10.29
C LEU A 428 -15.90 -11.67 8.99
N ALA A 429 -15.57 -12.86 8.47
CA ALA A 429 -14.84 -13.00 7.21
C ALA A 429 -15.67 -12.51 6.00
N ASP A 430 -16.97 -12.76 5.99
CA ASP A 430 -17.89 -12.27 4.96
C ASP A 430 -18.02 -10.74 5.02
N ALA A 431 -18.22 -10.16 6.22
CA ALA A 431 -18.26 -8.71 6.40
C ALA A 431 -16.93 -8.03 6.00
N TYR A 432 -15.80 -8.64 6.34
CA TYR A 432 -14.48 -8.17 5.90
C TYR A 432 -14.37 -8.19 4.37
N ARG A 433 -14.83 -9.26 3.71
CA ARG A 433 -14.79 -9.39 2.24
C ARG A 433 -15.61 -8.31 1.56
N ASP A 434 -16.80 -8.02 2.06
CA ASP A 434 -17.67 -6.98 1.49
C ASP A 434 -17.09 -5.57 1.67
N LEU A 435 -16.53 -5.28 2.85
CA LEU A 435 -15.82 -4.03 3.09
C LEU A 435 -14.57 -3.89 2.21
N LEU A 436 -13.83 -4.98 2.02
CA LEU A 436 -12.64 -4.97 1.16
C LEU A 436 -13.08 -4.64 -0.27
N ARG A 437 -14.09 -5.34 -0.81
CA ARG A 437 -14.66 -5.03 -2.13
C ARG A 437 -15.08 -3.57 -2.27
N LEU A 438 -15.76 -3.01 -1.26
CA LEU A 438 -16.18 -1.60 -1.26
C LEU A 438 -14.99 -0.64 -1.35
N THR A 439 -13.99 -0.83 -0.50
CA THR A 439 -12.81 0.06 -0.41
C THR A 439 -11.91 -0.07 -1.63
N THR A 440 -11.62 -1.30 -2.04
CA THR A 440 -10.82 -1.65 -3.21
C THR A 440 -11.39 -1.05 -4.51
N ASN A 441 -12.72 -1.06 -4.70
CA ASN A 441 -13.39 -0.42 -5.85
C ASN A 441 -13.16 1.09 -5.94
N ARG A 442 -12.78 1.72 -4.82
CA ARG A 442 -12.56 3.15 -4.67
C ARG A 442 -11.08 3.51 -4.52
N PHE A 443 -10.19 2.55 -4.76
CA PHE A 443 -8.75 2.69 -4.57
C PHE A 443 -8.38 3.01 -3.12
N VAL A 444 -9.12 2.48 -2.15
CA VAL A 444 -8.85 2.68 -0.71
C VAL A 444 -8.39 1.36 -0.10
N GLY A 445 -7.31 1.39 0.67
CA GLY A 445 -6.79 0.21 1.37
C GLY A 445 -6.34 -0.93 0.47
N LEU A 446 -5.76 -0.59 -0.68
CA LEU A 446 -5.22 -1.56 -1.62
C LEU A 446 -4.12 -2.40 -0.99
N ARG A 447 -4.14 -3.70 -1.27
CA ARG A 447 -3.29 -4.66 -0.57
C ARG A 447 -1.90 -4.70 -1.15
N GLN A 448 -0.93 -5.11 -0.34
CA GLN A 448 0.46 -5.21 -0.77
C GLN A 448 0.63 -6.07 -2.03
N GLU A 449 -0.09 -7.18 -2.16
CA GLU A 449 0.02 -8.10 -3.29
C GLU A 449 -0.33 -7.41 -4.61
N GLU A 450 -1.26 -6.46 -4.58
CA GLU A 450 -1.69 -5.69 -5.74
C GLU A 450 -0.61 -4.70 -6.14
N HIS A 451 -0.13 -3.90 -5.17
CA HIS A 451 0.95 -2.95 -5.38
C HIS A 451 2.22 -3.64 -5.91
N ALA A 452 2.59 -4.78 -5.32
CA ALA A 452 3.78 -5.53 -5.72
C ALA A 452 3.70 -6.01 -7.16
N ARG A 453 2.56 -6.56 -7.58
CA ARG A 453 2.41 -7.04 -8.96
C ARG A 453 2.27 -5.90 -9.95
N PHE A 454 1.49 -4.87 -9.61
CA PHE A 454 1.36 -3.68 -10.45
C PHE A 454 2.73 -3.05 -10.70
N ALA A 455 3.52 -2.85 -9.65
CA ALA A 455 4.88 -2.33 -9.76
C ALA A 455 5.79 -3.24 -10.60
N SER A 456 5.67 -4.57 -10.48
CA SER A 456 6.46 -5.49 -11.32
C SER A 456 6.13 -5.34 -12.81
N LEU A 457 4.85 -5.17 -13.15
CA LEU A 457 4.38 -5.01 -14.53
C LEU A 457 4.81 -3.65 -15.08
N ALA A 458 4.59 -2.57 -14.33
CA ALA A 458 5.01 -1.22 -14.70
C ALA A 458 6.54 -1.13 -14.87
N ALA A 459 7.31 -1.83 -14.02
CA ALA A 459 8.76 -1.89 -14.13
C ALA A 459 9.23 -2.67 -15.36
N GLU A 460 8.58 -3.80 -15.67
CA GLU A 460 8.88 -4.57 -16.89
C GLU A 460 8.55 -3.75 -18.15
N GLU A 461 7.40 -3.08 -18.16
CA GLU A 461 7.00 -2.19 -19.23
C GLU A 461 7.99 -1.03 -19.41
N GLY A 462 8.39 -0.36 -18.33
CA GLY A 462 9.38 0.70 -18.39
C GLY A 462 10.71 0.23 -18.97
N ARG A 463 11.15 -1.00 -18.62
CA ARG A 463 12.35 -1.61 -19.22
C ARG A 463 12.16 -1.96 -20.69
N ARG A 464 10.98 -2.42 -21.10
CA ARG A 464 10.64 -2.68 -22.51
C ARG A 464 10.68 -1.39 -23.34
N LEU A 465 10.09 -0.31 -22.84
CA LEU A 465 10.15 1.00 -23.49
C LEU A 465 11.59 1.51 -23.59
N ARG A 466 12.40 1.36 -22.53
CA ARG A 466 13.84 1.70 -22.58
C ARG A 466 14.56 0.95 -23.69
N ASP A 467 14.29 -0.35 -23.83
CA ASP A 467 14.89 -1.18 -24.88
C ASP A 467 14.43 -0.76 -26.29
N LEU A 468 13.17 -0.39 -26.46
CA LEU A 468 12.66 0.18 -27.72
C LEU A 468 13.32 1.53 -28.05
N VAL A 469 13.58 2.37 -27.05
CA VAL A 469 14.36 3.61 -27.22
C VAL A 469 15.80 3.28 -27.63
N ALA A 470 16.45 2.35 -26.95
CA ALA A 470 17.82 1.93 -27.26
C ALA A 470 17.97 1.34 -28.67
N ARG A 471 16.94 0.66 -29.18
CA ARG A 471 16.87 0.14 -30.56
C ARG A 471 16.47 1.18 -31.61
N GLY A 472 16.20 2.43 -31.22
CA GLY A 472 15.73 3.48 -32.12
C GLY A 472 14.31 3.26 -32.65
N VAL A 473 13.53 2.37 -32.02
CA VAL A 473 12.12 2.17 -32.35
C VAL A 473 11.29 3.35 -31.85
N ILE A 474 11.66 3.90 -30.69
CA ILE A 474 11.10 5.11 -30.08
C ILE A 474 12.22 6.16 -30.00
N ALA A 475 11.92 7.41 -30.38
CA ALA A 475 12.85 8.51 -30.22
C ALA A 475 13.06 8.84 -28.73
N PRO A 476 14.29 9.14 -28.26
CA PRO A 476 14.53 9.56 -26.88
C PRO A 476 13.72 10.78 -26.44
N GLU A 477 13.38 11.66 -27.38
CA GLU A 477 12.59 12.88 -27.16
C GLU A 477 11.08 12.62 -27.17
N ALA A 478 10.65 11.37 -27.36
CA ALA A 478 9.23 11.03 -27.35
C ALA A 478 8.58 11.48 -26.03
N HIS A 479 7.42 12.11 -26.18
CA HIS A 479 6.65 12.68 -25.08
C HIS A 479 5.36 11.89 -24.95
N ILE A 480 5.27 11.10 -23.88
CA ILE A 480 4.14 10.21 -23.62
C ILE A 480 3.26 10.75 -22.50
N ALA A 481 1.98 10.41 -22.51
CA ALA A 481 1.06 10.71 -21.42
C ALA A 481 0.46 9.41 -20.84
N LEU A 482 0.51 9.29 -19.52
CA LEU A 482 0.03 8.13 -18.76
C LEU A 482 -0.35 8.54 -17.32
N GLY A 483 -1.18 7.72 -16.66
CA GLY A 483 -1.52 7.94 -15.25
C GLY A 483 -0.59 7.20 -14.28
N THR A 484 0.04 6.11 -14.71
CA THR A 484 1.07 5.38 -13.95
C THR A 484 2.44 6.02 -14.11
N ILE A 485 2.72 7.05 -13.33
CA ILE A 485 3.96 7.82 -13.48
C ILE A 485 5.13 7.36 -12.58
N GLY A 486 5.06 6.15 -12.03
CA GLY A 486 6.13 5.56 -11.23
C GLY A 486 7.21 4.89 -12.08
N ALA A 487 7.17 3.56 -12.16
CA ALA A 487 8.26 2.73 -12.69
C ALA A 487 8.45 2.87 -14.21
N ILE A 488 7.37 3.02 -14.97
CA ILE A 488 7.42 3.19 -16.44
C ILE A 488 8.34 4.38 -16.82
N PRO A 489 8.07 5.61 -16.36
CA PRO A 489 8.90 6.75 -16.69
C PRO A 489 10.26 6.70 -15.97
N TYR A 490 10.38 6.05 -14.80
CA TYR A 490 11.69 5.86 -14.17
C TYR A 490 12.64 5.00 -15.02
N TYR A 491 12.17 3.89 -15.56
CA TYR A 491 13.03 3.00 -16.35
C TYR A 491 13.21 3.42 -17.80
N SER A 492 12.20 4.01 -18.42
CA SER A 492 12.24 4.38 -19.85
C SER A 492 12.97 5.69 -20.14
N ASP A 493 13.14 6.56 -19.13
CA ASP A 493 13.65 7.93 -19.25
C ASP A 493 12.87 8.85 -20.20
N LEU A 494 11.76 8.36 -20.76
CA LEU A 494 10.89 9.13 -21.62
C LEU A 494 10.33 10.34 -20.85
N ARG A 495 10.13 11.42 -21.59
CA ARG A 495 9.40 12.59 -21.09
C ARG A 495 7.94 12.18 -20.90
N THR A 496 7.41 12.45 -19.72
CA THR A 496 6.08 11.97 -19.32
C THR A 496 5.20 13.08 -18.81
N LEU A 497 4.04 13.25 -19.43
CA LEU A 497 2.94 14.05 -18.90
C LEU A 497 2.09 13.16 -18.00
N ASP A 498 1.90 13.62 -16.77
CA ASP A 498 1.10 12.95 -15.76
C ASP A 498 -0.38 13.27 -15.94
N LEU A 499 -1.15 12.27 -16.37
CA LEU A 499 -2.58 12.41 -16.62
C LEU A 499 -3.39 12.70 -15.35
N LEU A 500 -2.85 12.46 -14.16
CA LEU A 500 -3.53 12.63 -12.87
C LEU A 500 -3.05 13.88 -12.10
N GLY A 501 -1.95 14.48 -12.54
CA GLY A 501 -1.49 15.79 -12.08
C GLY A 501 -0.68 15.80 -10.79
N LEU A 502 -0.07 14.69 -10.35
CA LEU A 502 0.92 14.72 -9.26
C LEU A 502 2.15 15.55 -9.63
N THR A 503 2.63 15.42 -10.87
CA THR A 503 3.84 16.08 -11.38
C THR A 503 3.57 17.14 -12.44
N ASP A 504 2.29 17.46 -12.72
CA ASP A 504 1.87 18.49 -13.66
C ASP A 504 0.96 19.52 -12.97
N LYS A 505 1.31 20.82 -13.02
CA LYS A 505 0.59 21.89 -12.33
C LYS A 505 -0.77 22.22 -12.93
N THR A 506 -0.90 22.06 -14.25
CA THR A 506 -2.14 22.38 -14.97
C THR A 506 -3.19 21.34 -14.63
N VAL A 507 -2.82 20.06 -14.74
CA VAL A 507 -3.71 18.94 -14.40
C VAL A 507 -4.07 18.97 -12.91
N ALA A 508 -3.11 19.26 -12.03
CA ALA A 508 -3.35 19.40 -10.59
C ALA A 508 -4.39 20.46 -10.22
N ARG A 509 -4.61 21.47 -11.07
CA ARG A 509 -5.57 22.56 -10.85
C ARG A 509 -6.85 22.41 -11.65
N GLY A 510 -6.95 21.34 -12.45
CA GLY A 510 -8.16 20.97 -13.14
C GLY A 510 -9.30 20.57 -12.19
N PRO A 511 -10.54 20.48 -12.71
CA PRO A 511 -11.70 20.05 -11.95
C PRO A 511 -11.57 18.58 -11.51
N PHE A 512 -12.25 18.25 -10.41
CA PHE A 512 -12.41 16.86 -10.00
C PHE A 512 -13.48 16.16 -10.85
N LEU A 513 -13.24 14.88 -11.15
CA LEU A 513 -14.21 14.00 -11.78
C LEU A 513 -15.40 13.76 -10.82
N PRO A 514 -16.63 13.56 -11.34
CA PRO A 514 -17.82 13.34 -10.51
C PRO A 514 -17.70 12.10 -9.61
N GLU A 515 -17.00 11.07 -10.11
CA GLU A 515 -16.80 9.85 -9.39
C GLU A 515 -15.54 9.93 -8.52
N ARG A 516 -15.72 9.76 -7.21
CA ARG A 516 -14.64 9.86 -6.24
C ARG A 516 -13.83 8.57 -6.17
N ASN A 517 -12.53 8.69 -6.46
CA ASN A 517 -11.51 7.66 -6.28
C ASN A 517 -10.35 8.24 -5.47
N MET A 518 -9.77 7.46 -4.56
CA MET A 518 -8.71 7.97 -3.70
C MET A 518 -7.46 8.33 -4.49
N GLY A 519 -7.11 9.62 -4.50
CA GLY A 519 -5.92 10.14 -5.19
C GLY A 519 -6.00 10.16 -6.73
N HIS A 520 -7.12 9.74 -7.32
CA HIS A 520 -7.32 9.58 -8.76
C HIS A 520 -8.57 10.34 -9.23
N GLY A 521 -8.73 11.56 -8.71
CA GLY A 521 -9.91 12.38 -8.91
C GLY A 521 -9.80 13.39 -10.04
N LYS A 522 -8.67 13.48 -10.75
CA LYS A 522 -8.44 14.45 -11.83
C LYS A 522 -7.94 13.75 -13.07
N PHE A 523 -8.15 14.38 -14.22
CA PHE A 523 -7.66 13.87 -15.49
C PHE A 523 -7.27 15.02 -16.43
N ALA A 524 -6.20 14.83 -17.20
CA ALA A 524 -5.77 15.81 -18.20
C ALA A 524 -6.78 15.92 -19.36
N GLU A 525 -7.12 17.14 -19.76
CA GLU A 525 -7.98 17.36 -20.91
C GLU A 525 -7.23 17.13 -22.23
N ALA A 526 -7.93 16.61 -23.24
CA ALA A 526 -7.34 16.35 -24.57
C ALA A 526 -6.78 17.62 -25.24
N SER A 527 -7.39 18.78 -24.99
CA SER A 527 -6.90 20.10 -25.41
C SER A 527 -5.52 20.41 -24.82
N TYR A 528 -5.31 20.09 -23.55
CA TYR A 528 -4.03 20.28 -22.87
C TYR A 528 -2.96 19.32 -23.39
N LEU A 529 -3.29 18.05 -23.65
CA LEU A 529 -2.35 17.10 -24.26
C LEU A 529 -1.81 17.60 -25.61
N ARG A 530 -2.65 18.24 -26.41
CA ARG A 530 -2.25 18.90 -27.66
C ARG A 530 -1.29 20.06 -27.39
N ALA A 531 -1.68 20.99 -26.52
CA ALA A 531 -0.87 22.16 -26.18
C ALA A 531 0.49 21.79 -25.58
N ALA A 532 0.56 20.71 -24.80
CA ALA A 532 1.78 20.19 -24.19
C ALA A 532 2.69 19.42 -25.17
N GLY A 533 2.28 19.26 -26.45
CA GLY A 533 3.07 18.56 -27.45
C GLY A 533 3.22 17.06 -27.16
N VAL A 534 2.18 16.41 -26.60
CA VAL A 534 2.20 14.96 -26.38
C VAL A 534 2.13 14.23 -27.72
N HIS A 535 3.04 13.27 -27.91
CA HIS A 535 3.10 12.44 -29.12
C HIS A 535 2.17 11.22 -29.02
N PHE A 536 2.11 10.60 -27.85
CA PHE A 536 1.33 9.39 -27.59
C PHE A 536 0.67 9.44 -26.21
N SER A 537 -0.64 9.24 -26.13
CA SER A 537 -1.38 9.13 -24.87
C SER A 537 -1.89 7.71 -24.71
N ALA A 538 -1.53 7.03 -23.63
CA ALA A 538 -1.95 5.65 -23.39
C ALA A 538 -3.47 5.51 -23.36
N ALA A 539 -4.02 4.45 -23.97
CA ALA A 539 -5.45 4.15 -23.90
C ALA A 539 -5.89 3.69 -22.50
N LEU A 540 -4.97 3.07 -21.75
CA LEU A 540 -5.17 2.72 -20.36
C LEU A 540 -4.35 3.65 -19.47
N ILE A 541 -4.98 4.12 -18.39
CA ILE A 541 -4.31 4.91 -17.35
C ILE A 541 -3.11 4.13 -16.78
N SER A 542 -3.23 2.80 -16.72
CA SER A 542 -2.32 1.91 -16.03
C SER A 542 -1.10 1.46 -16.84
N THR A 543 -1.15 1.52 -18.18
CA THR A 543 -0.16 0.90 -19.08
C THR A 543 -0.19 1.51 -20.49
N THR A 544 0.98 1.64 -21.11
CA THR A 544 1.19 1.99 -22.52
C THR A 544 1.35 0.77 -23.42
N CYS A 545 1.79 -0.37 -22.87
CA CYS A 545 2.05 -1.62 -23.58
C CYS A 545 1.04 -2.71 -23.17
N LEU A 546 0.10 -3.00 -24.06
CA LEU A 546 -0.90 -4.04 -23.85
C LEU A 546 -0.37 -5.42 -24.29
N HIS A 547 -0.38 -6.41 -23.41
CA HIS A 547 -0.11 -7.80 -23.78
C HIS A 547 -1.37 -8.46 -24.35
N LEU A 548 -1.25 -9.25 -25.41
CA LEU A 548 -2.39 -9.83 -26.11
C LEU A 548 -3.09 -10.97 -25.35
N SER A 549 -2.52 -11.45 -24.24
CA SER A 549 -3.24 -12.36 -23.32
C SER A 549 -4.19 -11.63 -22.37
N ASP A 550 -4.21 -10.30 -22.34
CA ASP A 550 -5.10 -9.51 -21.47
C ASP A 550 -6.51 -9.53 -22.03
N ALA A 551 -7.44 -10.13 -21.31
CA ALA A 551 -8.83 -10.29 -21.72
C ALA A 551 -9.56 -8.97 -22.03
N ARG A 552 -9.04 -7.82 -21.59
CA ARG A 552 -9.74 -6.53 -21.68
C ARG A 552 -9.48 -5.79 -22.98
N TRP A 553 -8.48 -6.19 -23.77
CA TRP A 553 -8.16 -5.45 -24.99
C TRP A 553 -9.31 -5.29 -25.99
N PRO A 554 -10.23 -6.25 -26.17
CA PRO A 554 -11.40 -6.04 -27.03
C PRO A 554 -12.27 -4.88 -26.54
N ALA A 555 -12.47 -4.75 -25.23
CA ALA A 555 -13.22 -3.65 -24.64
C ALA A 555 -12.50 -2.30 -24.80
N ILE A 556 -11.16 -2.28 -24.77
CA ILE A 556 -10.35 -1.08 -25.00
C ILE A 556 -10.50 -0.58 -26.44
N LEU A 557 -10.59 -1.50 -27.41
CA LEU A 557 -10.74 -1.16 -28.83
C LEU A 557 -12.20 -0.92 -29.25
N ALA A 558 -13.19 -1.34 -28.45
CA ALA A 558 -14.61 -1.21 -28.77
C ALA A 558 -15.06 0.25 -29.07
N PRO A 559 -14.64 1.29 -28.33
CA PRO A 559 -14.96 2.68 -28.68
C PRO A 559 -14.38 3.12 -30.03
N ALA A 560 -13.24 2.56 -30.44
CA ALA A 560 -12.66 2.82 -31.76
C ALA A 560 -13.46 2.14 -32.88
N ALA A 561 -13.94 0.93 -32.65
CA ALA A 561 -14.84 0.23 -33.58
C ALA A 561 -16.19 0.94 -33.75
N ALA A 562 -16.64 1.71 -32.75
CA ALA A 562 -17.86 2.52 -32.81
C ALA A 562 -17.70 3.86 -33.57
N GLY A 563 -16.55 4.11 -34.22
CA GLY A 563 -16.28 5.33 -34.97
C GLY A 563 -16.02 6.57 -34.11
N GLN A 564 -15.78 6.39 -32.81
CA GLN A 564 -15.69 7.50 -31.83
C GLN A 564 -14.26 7.97 -31.52
N SER A 565 -13.19 7.53 -32.20
CA SER A 565 -11.83 7.88 -31.74
C SER A 565 -10.67 7.82 -32.74
N GLY A 566 -9.64 8.60 -32.43
CA GLY A 566 -8.31 8.61 -33.05
C GLY A 566 -7.29 7.73 -32.30
N TYR A 567 -7.71 6.53 -31.86
CA TYR A 567 -6.80 5.53 -31.28
C TYR A 567 -5.98 4.84 -32.38
N PHE A 568 -4.72 4.56 -32.05
CA PHE A 568 -3.78 3.85 -32.90
C PHE A 568 -3.22 2.64 -32.17
N VAL A 569 -2.97 1.58 -32.93
CA VAL A 569 -2.33 0.35 -32.46
C VAL A 569 -1.04 0.12 -33.23
N ALA A 570 0.04 -0.22 -32.53
CA ALA A 570 1.26 -0.72 -33.15
C ALA A 570 1.76 -1.98 -32.44
N ASP A 571 1.99 -3.04 -33.21
CA ASP A 571 2.69 -4.24 -32.74
C ASP A 571 4.16 -3.89 -32.47
N ILE A 572 4.64 -4.26 -31.28
CA ILE A 572 6.02 -4.03 -30.83
C ILE A 572 6.78 -5.33 -30.54
N GLY A 573 6.23 -6.48 -30.95
CA GLY A 573 6.81 -7.81 -30.76
C GLY A 573 6.44 -8.45 -29.42
N ASP A 574 6.79 -9.74 -29.27
CA ASP A 574 6.55 -10.54 -28.06
C ASP A 574 5.10 -10.53 -27.56
N ALA A 575 4.14 -10.44 -28.48
CA ALA A 575 2.71 -10.31 -28.21
C ALA A 575 2.33 -9.05 -27.41
N TYR A 576 3.12 -7.97 -27.52
CA TYR A 576 2.80 -6.66 -26.99
C TYR A 576 2.40 -5.67 -28.10
N CYS A 577 1.47 -4.80 -27.77
CA CYS A 577 1.02 -3.71 -28.63
C CYS A 577 1.02 -2.38 -27.87
N LEU A 578 1.44 -1.31 -28.54
CA LEU A 578 1.14 0.05 -28.10
C LEU A 578 -0.29 0.37 -28.51
N VAL A 579 -1.11 0.81 -27.55
CA VAL A 579 -2.50 1.24 -27.81
C VAL A 579 -2.75 2.58 -27.15
N GLY A 580 -3.09 3.59 -27.95
CA GLY A 580 -3.22 4.96 -27.45
C GLY A 580 -3.66 5.96 -28.49
N GLU A 581 -3.93 7.18 -28.04
CA GLU A 581 -4.28 8.31 -28.90
C GLU A 581 -3.02 9.01 -29.41
N ALA A 582 -3.17 9.72 -30.54
CA ALA A 582 -2.17 10.66 -31.04
C ALA A 582 -2.71 12.10 -30.91
N PRO A 583 -2.54 12.77 -29.76
CA PRO A 583 -3.12 14.10 -29.54
C PRO A 583 -2.75 15.10 -30.64
N ASN A 584 -1.49 15.09 -31.08
CA ASN A 584 -0.97 15.96 -32.14
C ASN A 584 -0.98 15.30 -33.54
N GLY A 585 -1.80 14.26 -33.72
CA GLY A 585 -2.02 13.59 -34.98
C GLY A 585 -0.93 12.55 -35.35
N PRO A 586 -1.20 11.75 -36.40
CA PRO A 586 -0.39 10.59 -36.73
C PRO A 586 1.00 10.93 -37.29
N ALA A 587 1.20 12.14 -37.83
CA ALA A 587 2.52 12.57 -38.31
C ALA A 587 3.50 12.78 -37.15
N ALA A 588 3.07 13.47 -36.10
CA ALA A 588 3.85 13.66 -34.87
C ALA A 588 4.12 12.32 -34.17
N LEU A 589 3.11 11.44 -34.12
CA LEU A 589 3.28 10.09 -33.58
C LEU A 589 4.35 9.30 -34.35
N ARG A 590 4.29 9.26 -35.68
CA ARG A 590 5.30 8.54 -36.49
C ARG A 590 6.70 9.12 -36.37
N ALA A 591 6.83 10.44 -36.18
CA ALA A 591 8.13 11.07 -35.98
C ALA A 591 8.76 10.66 -34.64
N ALA A 592 7.97 10.56 -33.57
CA ALA A 592 8.45 10.15 -32.26
C ALA A 592 8.62 8.62 -32.10
N PHE A 593 8.01 7.83 -32.97
CA PHE A 593 8.03 6.36 -32.93
C PHE A 593 8.39 5.78 -34.32
N PRO A 594 9.60 6.07 -34.83
CA PRO A 594 9.98 5.78 -36.22
C PRO A 594 10.02 4.28 -36.55
N GLY A 595 10.19 3.41 -35.55
CA GLY A 595 10.17 1.96 -35.74
C GLY A 595 8.79 1.31 -35.61
N CYS A 596 7.75 2.07 -35.21
CA CYS A 596 6.41 1.54 -34.99
C CYS A 596 5.51 1.74 -36.22
N ARG A 597 4.80 0.69 -36.62
CA ARG A 597 3.77 0.76 -37.67
C ARG A 597 2.39 0.93 -37.05
N PHE A 598 2.00 2.18 -36.81
CA PHE A 598 0.68 2.50 -36.27
C PHE A 598 -0.44 2.32 -37.31
N ARG A 599 -1.47 1.58 -36.92
CA ARG A 599 -2.73 1.40 -37.64
C ARG A 599 -3.87 2.00 -36.83
N ALA A 600 -4.88 2.55 -37.50
CA ALA A 600 -6.06 3.10 -36.82
C ALA A 600 -6.85 1.95 -36.17
N ALA A 601 -7.20 2.07 -34.89
CA ALA A 601 -7.97 1.05 -34.18
C ALA A 601 -9.38 0.83 -34.77
N ALA A 602 -9.91 1.81 -35.51
CA ALA A 602 -11.19 1.72 -36.21
C ALA A 602 -11.15 0.83 -37.47
N ASP A 603 -9.96 0.44 -37.96
CA ASP A 603 -9.83 -0.51 -39.07
C ASP A 603 -10.24 -1.91 -38.59
N PRO A 604 -11.32 -2.52 -39.14
CA PRO A 604 -11.75 -3.87 -38.74
C PRO A 604 -10.64 -4.91 -38.87
N GLY A 605 -9.74 -4.74 -39.84
CA GLY A 605 -8.60 -5.64 -40.03
C GLY A 605 -7.66 -5.66 -38.82
N VAL A 606 -7.52 -4.55 -38.08
CA VAL A 606 -6.67 -4.49 -36.87
C VAL A 606 -7.23 -5.40 -35.79
N ALA A 607 -8.52 -5.29 -35.49
CA ALA A 607 -9.15 -6.10 -34.44
C ALA A 607 -9.06 -7.60 -34.74
N LEU A 608 -9.29 -7.99 -36.00
CA LEU A 608 -9.17 -9.38 -36.46
C LEU A 608 -7.73 -9.90 -36.38
N ASP A 609 -6.73 -9.11 -36.78
CA ASP A 609 -5.33 -9.50 -36.70
C ASP A 609 -4.87 -9.70 -35.25
N LEU A 610 -5.22 -8.76 -34.37
CA LEU A 610 -4.94 -8.85 -32.94
C LEU A 610 -5.64 -10.04 -32.30
N ALA A 611 -6.89 -10.33 -32.69
CA ALA A 611 -7.62 -11.50 -32.20
C ALA A 611 -6.92 -12.80 -32.57
N ARG A 612 -6.44 -12.93 -33.81
CA ARG A 612 -5.68 -14.12 -34.25
C ARG A 612 -4.39 -14.29 -33.47
N GLN A 613 -3.64 -13.21 -33.27
CA GLN A 613 -2.40 -13.24 -32.47
C GLN A 613 -2.70 -13.60 -31.01
N ALA A 614 -3.71 -12.98 -30.39
CA ALA A 614 -4.15 -13.27 -29.03
C ALA A 614 -4.56 -14.74 -28.84
N ILE A 615 -5.27 -15.33 -29.80
CA ILE A 615 -5.60 -16.77 -29.79
C ILE A 615 -4.33 -17.63 -29.76
N ALA A 616 -3.33 -17.30 -30.60
CA ALA A 616 -2.06 -18.01 -30.60
C ALA A 616 -1.33 -17.92 -29.25
N VAL A 617 -1.32 -16.73 -28.64
CA VAL A 617 -0.77 -16.49 -27.30
C VAL A 617 -1.50 -17.33 -26.26
N HIS A 618 -2.82 -17.24 -26.19
CA HIS A 618 -3.62 -18.04 -25.26
C HIS A 618 -3.41 -19.53 -25.45
N ARG A 619 -3.28 -20.02 -26.69
CA ARG A 619 -2.98 -21.43 -27.00
C ARG A 619 -1.61 -21.88 -26.48
N SER A 620 -0.62 -20.97 -26.46
CA SER A 620 0.72 -21.24 -25.94
C SER A 620 0.80 -21.28 -24.41
N LEU A 621 -0.21 -20.74 -23.70
CA LEU A 621 -0.23 -20.75 -22.23
C LEU A 621 -0.47 -22.16 -21.67
N PRO A 622 0.28 -22.55 -20.61
CA PRO A 622 0.18 -23.88 -20.00
C PRO A 622 -1.19 -24.12 -19.35
N ALA A 623 -1.64 -25.39 -19.39
CA ALA A 623 -2.87 -25.85 -18.73
C ALA A 623 -2.60 -26.35 -17.30
N PRO A 624 -3.57 -26.28 -16.36
CA PRO A 624 -4.93 -25.74 -16.51
C PRO A 624 -4.95 -24.21 -16.48
N ARG A 625 -5.78 -23.61 -17.35
CA ARG A 625 -5.94 -22.15 -17.42
C ARG A 625 -7.02 -21.68 -16.43
N PRO A 626 -6.87 -20.52 -15.80
CA PRO A 626 -7.97 -19.91 -15.04
C PRO A 626 -9.22 -19.74 -15.90
N ALA A 627 -10.38 -19.84 -15.27
CA ALA A 627 -11.68 -19.81 -15.96
C ALA A 627 -11.89 -18.54 -16.80
N HIS A 628 -11.46 -17.38 -16.30
CA HIS A 628 -11.56 -16.10 -17.03
C HIS A 628 -10.66 -16.03 -18.28
N GLU A 629 -9.47 -16.66 -18.28
CA GLU A 629 -8.62 -16.73 -19.48
C GLU A 629 -9.23 -17.66 -20.53
N GLN A 630 -9.90 -18.72 -20.09
CA GLN A 630 -10.66 -19.58 -21.00
C GLN A 630 -11.87 -18.85 -21.58
N GLN A 631 -12.56 -18.02 -20.78
CA GLN A 631 -13.66 -17.18 -21.25
C GLN A 631 -13.16 -16.18 -22.30
N ALA A 632 -12.06 -15.47 -22.01
CA ALA A 632 -11.44 -14.54 -22.94
C ALA A 632 -11.04 -15.22 -24.26
N LEU A 633 -10.42 -16.41 -24.18
CA LEU A 633 -10.11 -17.20 -25.37
C LEU A 633 -11.39 -17.53 -26.17
N ALA A 634 -12.47 -17.93 -25.51
CA ALA A 634 -13.73 -18.24 -26.19
C ALA A 634 -14.34 -17.01 -26.87
N GLU A 635 -14.29 -15.83 -26.24
CA GLU A 635 -14.72 -14.56 -26.85
C GLU A 635 -13.90 -14.21 -28.10
N LEU A 636 -12.57 -14.39 -28.05
CA LEU A 636 -11.68 -14.19 -29.21
C LEU A 636 -11.96 -15.19 -30.35
N LEU A 637 -12.25 -16.45 -30.00
CA LEU A 637 -12.63 -17.48 -30.97
C LEU A 637 -13.96 -17.13 -31.66
N PHE A 638 -14.93 -16.55 -30.95
CA PHE A 638 -16.15 -16.02 -31.57
C PHE A 638 -15.85 -14.88 -32.55
N LEU A 639 -14.98 -13.93 -32.18
CA LEU A 639 -14.59 -12.82 -33.05
C LEU A 639 -13.87 -13.26 -34.33
N THR A 640 -13.27 -14.45 -34.34
CA THR A 640 -12.52 -15.01 -35.48
C THR A 640 -13.24 -16.16 -36.17
N ASP A 641 -14.55 -16.31 -35.97
CA ASP A 641 -15.42 -17.32 -36.61
C ASP A 641 -15.08 -18.79 -36.26
N HIS A 642 -14.41 -19.03 -35.11
CA HIS A 642 -14.15 -20.36 -34.56
C HIS A 642 -15.27 -20.79 -33.60
N VAL A 643 -16.53 -20.65 -34.05
CA VAL A 643 -17.74 -20.72 -33.22
C VAL A 643 -17.88 -22.05 -32.46
N SER A 644 -17.55 -23.18 -33.09
CA SER A 644 -17.65 -24.51 -32.46
C SER A 644 -16.64 -24.72 -31.33
N GLU A 645 -15.41 -24.22 -31.51
CA GLU A 645 -14.35 -24.30 -30.49
C GLU A 645 -14.69 -23.40 -29.31
N ALA A 646 -15.09 -22.16 -29.60
CA ALA A 646 -15.56 -21.20 -28.59
C ALA A 646 -16.71 -21.79 -27.75
N ALA A 647 -17.66 -22.45 -28.40
CA ALA A 647 -18.76 -23.10 -27.72
C ALA A 647 -18.31 -24.23 -26.80
N ALA A 648 -17.38 -25.10 -27.23
CA ALA A 648 -16.85 -26.18 -26.40
C ALA A 648 -16.16 -25.64 -25.13
N VAL A 649 -15.41 -24.54 -25.25
CA VAL A 649 -14.76 -23.89 -24.10
C VAL A 649 -15.80 -23.35 -23.11
N MET A 650 -16.84 -22.67 -23.60
CA MET A 650 -17.91 -22.14 -22.73
C MET A 650 -18.70 -23.25 -22.02
N GLU A 651 -18.97 -24.38 -22.69
CA GLU A 651 -19.64 -25.53 -22.06
C GLU A 651 -18.78 -26.16 -20.96
N ALA A 652 -17.46 -26.26 -21.19
CA ALA A 652 -16.53 -26.74 -20.17
C ALA A 652 -16.48 -25.81 -18.94
N LEU A 653 -16.51 -24.49 -19.16
CA LEU A 653 -16.56 -23.50 -18.09
C LEU A 653 -17.82 -23.61 -17.23
N VAL A 654 -18.99 -23.69 -17.88
CA VAL A 654 -20.27 -23.86 -17.18
C VAL A 654 -20.33 -25.18 -16.40
N SER A 655 -19.76 -26.25 -16.94
CA SER A 655 -19.66 -27.55 -16.26
C SER A 655 -18.76 -27.49 -15.02
N ALA A 656 -17.60 -26.83 -15.13
CA ALA A 656 -16.65 -26.66 -14.03
C ALA A 656 -17.14 -25.67 -12.96
N HIS A 657 -17.91 -24.65 -13.36
CA HIS A 657 -18.35 -23.56 -12.50
C HIS A 657 -19.87 -23.32 -12.61
N PRO A 658 -20.71 -24.29 -12.21
CA PRO A 658 -22.16 -24.26 -12.46
C PRO A 658 -22.93 -23.18 -11.67
N ARG A 659 -22.26 -22.48 -10.74
CA ARG A 659 -22.82 -21.40 -9.92
C ARG A 659 -22.45 -20.00 -10.42
N ASP A 660 -21.64 -19.87 -11.46
CA ASP A 660 -21.21 -18.58 -11.98
C ASP A 660 -22.19 -18.04 -13.02
N ALA A 661 -22.92 -16.97 -12.66
CA ALA A 661 -23.91 -16.35 -13.54
C ALA A 661 -23.30 -15.81 -14.85
N SER A 662 -22.06 -15.33 -14.82
CA SER A 662 -21.39 -14.74 -15.98
C SER A 662 -21.07 -15.79 -17.06
N PHE A 663 -20.61 -16.98 -16.65
CA PHE A 663 -20.37 -18.09 -17.58
C PHE A 663 -21.67 -18.61 -18.20
N TRP A 664 -22.78 -18.62 -17.45
CA TRP A 664 -24.08 -18.98 -18.01
C TRP A 664 -24.58 -17.96 -19.03
N LEU A 665 -24.35 -16.66 -18.81
CA LEU A 665 -24.66 -15.63 -19.81
C LEU A 665 -23.79 -15.80 -21.07
N ALA A 666 -22.48 -16.00 -20.90
CA ALA A 666 -21.57 -16.21 -22.01
C ALA A 666 -21.90 -17.49 -22.82
N ALA A 667 -22.28 -18.57 -22.13
CA ALA A 667 -22.76 -19.80 -22.76
C ALA A 667 -24.10 -19.59 -23.48
N SER A 668 -24.98 -18.71 -22.99
CA SER A 668 -26.22 -18.34 -23.71
C SER A 668 -25.90 -17.72 -25.06
N VAL A 669 -24.98 -16.75 -25.12
CA VAL A 669 -24.52 -16.13 -26.37
C VAL A 669 -23.98 -17.19 -27.32
N SER A 670 -23.07 -18.04 -26.83
CA SER A 670 -22.47 -19.15 -27.58
C SER A 670 -23.50 -20.12 -28.18
N ARG A 671 -24.47 -20.55 -27.37
CA ARG A 671 -25.56 -21.45 -27.79
C ARG A 671 -26.42 -20.81 -28.86
N HIS A 672 -26.69 -19.51 -28.76
CA HIS A 672 -27.44 -18.80 -29.78
C HIS A 672 -26.68 -18.72 -31.11
N MET A 673 -25.39 -18.37 -31.07
CA MET A 673 -24.53 -18.30 -32.27
C MET A 673 -24.39 -19.66 -32.97
N THR A 674 -24.43 -20.77 -32.22
CA THR A 674 -24.42 -22.14 -32.77
C THR A 674 -25.80 -22.62 -33.24
N GLY A 675 -26.85 -21.79 -33.18
CA GLY A 675 -28.22 -22.14 -33.60
C GLY A 675 -29.04 -22.90 -32.55
N ARG A 676 -28.54 -23.05 -31.33
CA ARG A 676 -29.19 -23.73 -30.20
C ARG A 676 -30.04 -22.76 -29.36
N THR A 677 -30.98 -22.06 -30.00
CA THR A 677 -31.74 -20.95 -29.39
C THR A 677 -32.50 -21.35 -28.11
N ARG A 678 -33.08 -22.56 -28.04
CA ARG A 678 -33.77 -23.03 -26.83
C ARG A 678 -32.82 -23.21 -25.64
N GLU A 679 -31.63 -23.73 -25.89
CA GLU A 679 -30.59 -23.91 -24.88
C GLU A 679 -29.99 -22.57 -24.46
N ALA A 680 -29.91 -21.61 -25.39
CA ALA A 680 -29.48 -20.24 -25.11
C ALA A 680 -30.42 -19.54 -24.14
N GLU A 681 -31.74 -19.63 -24.35
CA GLU A 681 -32.71 -19.04 -23.42
C GLU A 681 -32.66 -19.71 -22.04
N ALA A 682 -32.49 -21.04 -21.98
CA ALA A 682 -32.36 -21.76 -20.71
C ALA A 682 -31.10 -21.32 -19.95
N ALA A 683 -29.98 -21.14 -20.64
CA ALA A 683 -28.75 -20.61 -20.06
C ALA A 683 -28.92 -19.18 -19.54
N ALA A 684 -29.59 -18.30 -20.30
CA ALA A 684 -29.85 -16.93 -19.86
C ALA A 684 -30.77 -16.87 -18.63
N ARG A 685 -31.82 -17.69 -18.57
CA ARG A 685 -32.66 -17.82 -17.37
C ARG A 685 -31.85 -18.25 -16.16
N ARG A 686 -30.96 -19.24 -16.34
CA ARG A 686 -30.07 -19.69 -15.27
C ARG A 686 -29.10 -18.60 -14.80
N ALA A 687 -28.55 -17.82 -15.72
CA ALA A 687 -27.72 -16.66 -15.40
C ALA A 687 -28.49 -15.62 -14.57
N GLU A 688 -29.73 -15.29 -14.95
CA GLU A 688 -30.57 -14.34 -14.21
C GLU A 688 -30.89 -14.84 -12.79
N GLU A 689 -31.22 -16.13 -12.63
CA GLU A 689 -31.46 -16.74 -11.31
C GLU A 689 -30.24 -16.61 -10.40
N LEU A 690 -29.06 -16.97 -10.91
CA LEU A 690 -27.81 -16.92 -10.15
C LEU A 690 -27.41 -15.48 -9.82
N ALA A 691 -27.53 -14.56 -10.78
CA ALA A 691 -27.24 -13.13 -10.56
C ALA A 691 -28.20 -12.52 -9.53
N THR A 692 -29.48 -12.87 -9.57
CA THR A 692 -30.48 -12.42 -8.60
C THR A 692 -30.18 -12.96 -7.19
N ALA A 693 -29.83 -14.24 -7.09
CA ALA A 693 -29.44 -14.86 -5.81
C ALA A 693 -28.15 -14.23 -5.23
N ALA A 694 -27.25 -13.75 -6.09
CA ALA A 694 -26.03 -13.04 -5.71
C ALA A 694 -26.25 -11.54 -5.44
N GLY A 695 -27.44 -10.99 -5.72
CA GLY A 695 -27.72 -9.55 -5.59
C GLY A 695 -27.07 -8.68 -6.68
N ASP A 696 -26.61 -9.28 -7.78
CA ASP A 696 -25.94 -8.57 -8.89
C ASP A 696 -26.96 -7.93 -9.84
N THR A 697 -27.43 -6.75 -9.46
CA THR A 697 -28.43 -6.00 -10.24
C THR A 697 -27.96 -5.60 -11.64
N ALA A 698 -26.65 -5.38 -11.84
CA ALA A 698 -26.09 -4.99 -13.13
C ALA A 698 -26.10 -6.18 -14.10
N LEU A 699 -25.68 -7.36 -13.65
CA LEU A 699 -25.72 -8.57 -14.45
C LEU A 699 -27.16 -9.00 -14.74
N VAL A 700 -28.09 -8.86 -13.80
CA VAL A 700 -29.53 -9.11 -14.05
C VAL A 700 -30.04 -8.25 -15.21
N GLU A 701 -29.73 -6.95 -15.19
CA GLU A 701 -30.13 -6.04 -16.26
C GLU A 701 -29.48 -6.41 -17.60
N LEU A 702 -28.20 -6.78 -17.59
CA LEU A 702 -27.49 -7.25 -18.79
C LEU A 702 -28.12 -8.52 -19.38
N VAL A 703 -28.42 -9.51 -18.53
CA VAL A 703 -29.07 -10.77 -18.92
C VAL A 703 -30.45 -10.50 -19.50
N ARG A 704 -31.23 -9.60 -18.90
CA ARG A 704 -32.56 -9.21 -19.43
C ARG A 704 -32.48 -8.56 -20.79
N ARG A 705 -31.51 -7.68 -21.01
CA ARG A 705 -31.24 -7.08 -22.33
C ARG A 705 -30.87 -8.14 -23.35
N HIS A 706 -30.01 -9.08 -22.99
CA HIS A 706 -29.65 -10.22 -23.84
C HIS A 706 -30.85 -11.10 -24.19
N VAL A 707 -31.69 -11.48 -23.21
CA VAL A 707 -32.93 -12.24 -23.46
C VAL A 707 -33.88 -11.48 -24.39
N ALA A 708 -34.00 -10.16 -24.21
CA ALA A 708 -34.81 -9.32 -25.08
C ALA A 708 -34.23 -9.21 -26.50
N ALA A 709 -32.92 -9.32 -26.67
CA ALA A 709 -32.25 -9.37 -27.98
C ALA A 709 -32.44 -10.74 -28.65
N LEU A 710 -32.24 -11.84 -27.90
CA LEU A 710 -32.47 -13.21 -28.38
C LEU A 710 -33.88 -13.40 -28.97
N ARG A 711 -34.89 -12.81 -28.32
CA ARG A 711 -36.29 -12.86 -28.78
C ARG A 711 -36.56 -12.03 -30.03
N ARG A 712 -35.74 -11.01 -30.29
CA ARG A 712 -35.87 -10.12 -31.46
C ARG A 712 -35.10 -10.62 -32.69
N ALA A 713 -34.00 -11.35 -32.49
CA ALA A 713 -33.04 -11.65 -33.56
C ALA A 713 -33.45 -12.78 -34.54
N GLY A 714 -34.33 -13.72 -34.16
CA GLY A 714 -34.62 -14.89 -35.02
C GLY A 714 -33.37 -15.77 -35.32
N PRO A 715 -33.48 -16.86 -36.11
CA PRO A 715 -32.38 -17.79 -36.36
C PRO A 715 -31.46 -17.36 -37.52
N ARG A 716 -30.38 -16.60 -37.21
CA ARG A 716 -29.16 -16.25 -37.98
C ARG A 716 -29.14 -14.99 -38.89
N PRO A 717 -27.98 -14.32 -38.95
CA PRO A 717 -27.21 -13.78 -37.83
C PRO A 717 -27.14 -12.24 -37.85
#